data_AF-A0A5D0QEE4-F1
#
_entry.id   AF-A0A5D0QEE4-F1
#
_cell.length_a   1.000
_cell.length_b   1.000
_cell.length_c   1.000
_cell.angle_alpha   90.00
_cell.angle_beta   90.00
_cell.angle_gamma   90.00
#
_symmetry.space_group_name_H-M   'P 1'
#
loop_
_entity.id
_entity.type
_entity.pdbx_description
1 polymer ?
#
loop_
_entity_poly.entity_id
_entity_poly.type
_entity_poly.pdbx_seq_one_letter_code
_entity_poly.pdbx_strand_id
1 'polypeptide(L)'
;MQLAVTDMRVAGLAEPLGLDVGAPEFSWRITGAGRGRAQSAYRLIVAEECDPADESAARVWDSGVVTSPATYDLPYGGAALRPRTRYQWRVMVADESGTWSGWSPAHWFETGLGDATGWTAGWIGTPVVPGSERLPSLENVPRIWVADPLGPSPAPTGAFRTRFTVAGGARPLSAWLVIGDSGGAGVGGDAGVGVGGGVGVGDGGEVEAYVNGVPVKGERRDGAFVADAGDLVTSGENVLAIKAAGPGLCVRLEVVVEGRPALPQLVPVPGESTVTVTSGGRWRAVADPGDGFEQPGFDDAAWPLAEEAGLHGDPPLGREPIGDRPSPYLRHEFGVPSPVRRARLYATALGVYEIHLNGARVGADHLAPGWTDYRHRLTYQTYDVTALVSEGRNALGAVLADGWYAGNISWFGSFQYGRRLALRAELEILHDDGTLTRVRTGPEWRASSGAIRYADLQNGERQDLAAEPLGWSAAGFDDAGWLPAVPVSPPAGRLTAAVAPPIRVHEELEPVAVWERGPGVWIADFGQNLVGWVRLTGRAGRERPVVLRHAEVLDHEGGLHLANLRSARATDEFLPRGQEPETFEPRFTFHGFRYVEVSGLRAAPESITARVAHAAMAPAGEFACSDERLNRLQRNIVWGQRGNFLAVPTDCPQRDERLGWTGDIWAFAPTALFNYDAAAFLRSWLTDVIDAQGDDGAVTHVVPDVLSGRGLSPGAKEAGSPGWGDALVLLPWALHRLRGDAGVVAACFEPMLRWLAYLDKRSNGGIFPEEGFGDWLSIGAETPKRLVGTAIFALSARQLAELAAALGRDADERACLELYEHVRRAFRAAFVEGPGVLASGTQTAYVLAITAGLLEEHELPRAAARLAGDVEARGNHLSTGFLGTPYLLDALTSTGRLDVAYRLLTQDTFPSWLYPVVHGDATTMWERWDSWSHHRGLQDPGMNSFNHYAYGAVGDWMYRTVGGLAPGSPGYADVVVRPRPGGGIGWARTAHRTRHGRVEISWRLADGGFELDVVVPPNTRAEVHVPAPPERVTEGGGPAAEAECVSFDRFDGGTAVYRVGSGSYAFRTS
;
A
#
# COMPACT_ATOMS: atom_id res chain seq x y z
N MET A 1 -33.51 30.89 4.61
CA MET A 1 -32.94 30.11 5.73
C MET A 1 -31.47 30.49 5.81
N GLN A 2 -30.93 30.80 6.99
CA GLN A 2 -29.53 31.23 7.13
C GLN A 2 -28.56 30.10 6.76
N LEU A 3 -27.33 30.45 6.37
CA LEU A 3 -26.26 29.47 6.20
C LEU A 3 -25.95 28.77 7.53
N ALA A 4 -25.54 27.51 7.45
CA ALA A 4 -25.04 26.73 8.57
C ALA A 4 -23.70 26.08 8.22
N VAL A 5 -22.78 26.09 9.18
CA VAL A 5 -21.44 25.49 9.09
C VAL A 5 -21.51 24.00 9.44
N THR A 6 -20.84 23.15 8.66
CA THR A 6 -20.80 21.69 8.83
C THR A 6 -19.42 21.14 8.43
N ASP A 7 -19.12 19.87 8.77
CA ASP A 7 -17.86 19.17 8.42
C ASP A 7 -16.61 20.05 8.64
N MET A 8 -16.48 20.56 9.86
CA MET A 8 -15.33 21.35 10.30
C MET A 8 -14.10 20.45 10.42
N ARG A 9 -12.98 20.91 9.86
CA ARG A 9 -11.73 20.15 9.75
C ARG A 9 -10.51 21.01 10.06
N VAL A 10 -9.49 20.36 10.60
CA VAL A 10 -8.14 20.88 10.85
C VAL A 10 -7.13 19.95 10.19
N ALA A 11 -6.23 20.48 9.35
CA ALA A 11 -5.31 19.71 8.51
C ALA A 11 -6.01 18.63 7.66
N GLY A 12 -7.26 18.89 7.25
CA GLY A 12 -8.09 17.95 6.49
C GLY A 12 -8.80 16.86 7.31
N LEU A 13 -8.64 16.84 8.64
CA LEU A 13 -9.21 15.86 9.56
C LEU A 13 -10.28 16.51 10.45
N ALA A 14 -11.36 15.80 10.82
CA ALA A 14 -12.49 16.40 11.56
C ALA A 14 -12.11 16.89 12.98
N GLU A 15 -11.55 15.99 13.80
CA GLU A 15 -11.10 16.30 15.16
C GLU A 15 -9.77 15.57 15.43
N PRO A 16 -8.66 16.03 14.83
CA PRO A 16 -7.40 15.31 14.88
C PRO A 16 -6.84 15.30 16.31
N LEU A 17 -6.44 14.10 16.74
CA LEU A 17 -5.77 13.86 18.01
C LEU A 17 -4.29 13.55 17.75
N GLY A 18 -3.41 14.37 18.30
CA GLY A 18 -1.95 14.21 18.16
C GLY A 18 -1.39 14.85 16.90
N LEU A 19 -1.75 16.11 16.60
CA LEU A 19 -1.24 16.84 15.43
C LEU A 19 0.07 17.59 15.75
N ASP A 20 1.13 17.39 14.96
CA ASP A 20 2.43 18.08 15.14
C ASP A 20 2.66 19.23 14.14
N VAL A 21 1.59 19.74 13.52
CA VAL A 21 1.67 20.86 12.58
C VAL A 21 1.59 22.18 13.33
N GLY A 22 2.61 23.04 13.21
CA GLY A 22 2.68 24.30 13.93
C GLY A 22 1.67 25.37 13.48
N ALA A 23 1.26 25.34 12.23
CA ALA A 23 0.22 26.20 11.66
C ALA A 23 -0.78 25.36 10.86
N PRO A 24 -1.68 24.63 11.53
CA PRO A 24 -2.62 23.77 10.83
C PRO A 24 -3.65 24.59 10.06
N GLU A 25 -4.17 24.00 8.99
CA GLU A 25 -5.16 24.65 8.13
C GLU A 25 -6.58 24.31 8.58
N PHE A 26 -7.47 25.31 8.64
CA PHE A 26 -8.89 25.15 8.96
C PHE A 26 -9.72 25.04 7.70
N SER A 27 -10.76 24.22 7.74
CA SER A 27 -11.73 24.08 6.65
C SER A 27 -13.12 23.81 7.21
N TRP A 28 -14.15 24.20 6.49
CA TRP A 28 -15.54 23.91 6.82
C TRP A 28 -16.40 23.89 5.55
N ARG A 29 -17.49 23.13 5.60
CA ARG A 29 -18.56 23.21 4.60
C ARG A 29 -19.65 24.15 5.07
N ILE A 30 -20.40 24.67 4.11
CA ILE A 30 -21.61 25.45 4.37
C ILE A 30 -22.83 24.78 3.72
N THR A 31 -23.96 24.86 4.41
CA THR A 31 -25.27 24.39 3.94
C THR A 31 -26.28 25.53 4.00
N GLY A 32 -27.28 25.49 3.12
CA GLY A 32 -28.34 26.50 3.07
C GLY A 32 -29.39 26.14 2.03
N ALA A 33 -30.65 26.51 2.28
CA ALA A 33 -31.74 26.28 1.34
C ALA A 33 -31.82 27.39 0.28
N GLY A 34 -32.23 27.02 -0.94
CA GLY A 34 -32.36 27.93 -2.08
C GLY A 34 -31.18 27.88 -3.04
N ARG A 35 -31.25 28.68 -4.10
CA ARG A 35 -30.21 28.79 -5.13
C ARG A 35 -29.24 29.93 -4.82
N GLY A 36 -28.03 29.88 -5.39
CA GLY A 36 -27.05 30.96 -5.34
C GLY A 36 -26.47 31.25 -3.95
N ARG A 37 -26.61 30.33 -2.99
CA ARG A 37 -26.08 30.47 -1.62
C ARG A 37 -24.55 30.48 -1.64
N ALA A 38 -23.94 31.47 -0.99
CA ALA A 38 -22.48 31.62 -0.93
C ALA A 38 -22.02 32.30 0.38
N GLN A 39 -20.76 32.09 0.76
CA GLN A 39 -20.13 32.81 1.85
C GLN A 39 -19.54 34.13 1.34
N SER A 40 -19.74 35.22 2.06
CA SER A 40 -19.11 36.52 1.78
C SER A 40 -18.02 36.90 2.79
N ALA A 41 -18.16 36.44 4.05
CA ALA A 41 -17.19 36.68 5.12
C ALA A 41 -17.23 35.56 6.16
N TYR A 42 -16.18 35.47 6.99
CA TYR A 42 -16.16 34.59 8.15
C TYR A 42 -15.52 35.29 9.37
N ARG A 43 -15.75 34.72 10.55
CA ARG A 43 -14.96 34.97 11.75
C ARG A 43 -14.74 33.64 12.48
N LEU A 44 -13.50 33.34 12.78
CA LEU A 44 -13.07 32.12 13.45
C LEU A 44 -12.35 32.48 14.76
N ILE A 45 -12.66 31.74 15.80
CA ILE A 45 -12.03 31.87 17.12
C ILE A 45 -11.48 30.53 17.59
N VAL A 46 -10.32 30.57 18.24
CA VAL A 46 -9.68 29.40 18.85
C VAL A 46 -9.36 29.73 20.31
N ALA A 47 -9.74 28.84 21.21
CA ALA A 47 -9.45 28.92 22.63
C ALA A 47 -8.74 27.65 23.11
N GLU A 48 -7.98 27.78 24.18
CA GLU A 48 -7.22 26.69 24.77
C GLU A 48 -8.04 26.01 25.88
N GLU A 49 -8.17 24.67 25.83
CA GLU A 49 -8.81 23.81 26.85
C GLU A 49 -10.27 24.13 27.25
N CYS A 50 -10.93 25.11 26.64
CA CYS A 50 -12.30 25.54 26.95
C CYS A 50 -13.09 25.93 25.69
N ASP A 51 -14.41 25.99 25.79
CA ASP A 51 -15.28 26.44 24.69
C ASP A 51 -15.02 27.93 24.42
N PRO A 52 -14.69 28.34 23.17
CA PRO A 52 -14.49 29.74 22.83
C PRO A 52 -15.70 30.66 23.06
N ALA A 53 -16.89 30.10 23.30
CA ALA A 53 -18.08 30.84 23.67
C ALA A 53 -18.08 31.34 25.14
N ASP A 54 -17.22 30.79 26.00
CA ASP A 54 -17.03 31.33 27.34
C ASP A 54 -16.32 32.68 27.26
N GLU A 55 -16.96 33.76 27.74
CA GLU A 55 -16.37 35.11 27.72
C GLU A 55 -15.10 35.22 28.59
N SER A 56 -14.90 34.29 29.53
CA SER A 56 -13.69 34.20 30.34
C SER A 56 -12.56 33.39 29.67
N ALA A 57 -12.83 32.72 28.55
CA ALA A 57 -11.84 31.93 27.81
C ALA A 57 -10.71 32.81 27.25
N ALA A 58 -9.47 32.47 27.58
CA ALA A 58 -8.31 33.05 26.94
C ALA A 58 -8.22 32.56 25.48
N ARG A 59 -8.61 33.43 24.53
CA ARG A 59 -8.51 33.13 23.09
C ARG A 59 -7.04 33.14 22.66
N VAL A 60 -6.61 32.06 22.01
CA VAL A 60 -5.28 31.98 21.37
C VAL A 60 -5.30 32.54 19.95
N TRP A 61 -6.49 32.63 19.35
CA TRP A 61 -6.71 33.27 18.07
C TRP A 61 -8.15 33.80 17.93
N ASP A 62 -8.28 34.98 17.33
CA ASP A 62 -9.52 35.52 16.78
C ASP A 62 -9.16 36.12 15.43
N SER A 63 -9.73 35.60 14.34
CA SER A 63 -9.43 36.10 12.99
C SER A 63 -9.94 37.53 12.78
N GLY A 64 -10.83 38.03 13.66
CA GLY A 64 -11.71 39.14 13.32
C GLY A 64 -12.64 38.78 12.18
N VAL A 65 -13.39 39.78 11.69
CA VAL A 65 -14.20 39.61 10.48
C VAL A 65 -13.27 39.65 9.26
N VAL A 66 -13.24 38.56 8.51
CA VAL A 66 -12.48 38.45 7.27
C VAL A 66 -13.46 38.38 6.10
N THR A 67 -13.43 39.39 5.23
CA THR A 67 -14.21 39.38 3.98
C THR A 67 -13.53 38.45 2.98
N SER A 68 -14.02 37.22 2.88
CA SER A 68 -13.49 36.19 2.00
C SER A 68 -14.51 35.08 1.75
N PRO A 69 -14.62 34.58 0.50
CA PRO A 69 -15.40 33.39 0.20
C PRO A 69 -14.66 32.09 0.56
N ALA A 70 -13.40 32.15 1.01
CA ALA A 70 -12.61 30.95 1.32
C ALA A 70 -13.23 30.16 2.48
N THR A 71 -13.31 28.84 2.31
CA THR A 71 -13.91 27.89 3.27
C THR A 71 -12.98 26.72 3.58
N TYR A 72 -11.77 26.72 3.01
CA TYR A 72 -10.82 25.62 3.12
C TYR A 72 -9.39 26.13 3.10
N ASP A 73 -8.47 25.29 3.58
CA ASP A 73 -7.03 25.52 3.64
C ASP A 73 -6.66 26.87 4.28
N LEU A 74 -7.44 27.35 5.27
CA LEU A 74 -7.20 28.63 5.94
C LEU A 74 -6.12 28.46 7.02
N PRO A 75 -4.93 29.06 6.86
CA PRO A 75 -3.83 28.83 7.80
C PRO A 75 -4.16 29.41 9.18
N TYR A 76 -3.78 28.69 10.22
CA TYR A 76 -3.80 29.21 11.59
C TYR A 76 -2.98 30.50 11.70
N GLY A 77 -3.62 31.58 12.16
CA GLY A 77 -2.99 32.91 12.30
C GLY A 77 -2.78 33.36 13.75
N GLY A 78 -2.88 32.45 14.72
CA GLY A 78 -2.83 32.76 16.15
C GLY A 78 -1.44 32.63 16.79
N ALA A 79 -1.42 32.68 18.13
CA ALA A 79 -0.21 32.43 18.91
C ALA A 79 0.29 31.00 18.74
N ALA A 80 1.62 30.77 18.86
CA ALA A 80 2.23 29.46 18.69
C ALA A 80 1.53 28.36 19.53
N LEU A 81 1.18 27.27 18.86
CA LEU A 81 0.50 26.14 19.50
C LEU A 81 1.46 25.39 20.44
N ARG A 82 0.95 25.00 21.61
CA ARG A 82 1.69 24.24 22.62
C ARG A 82 1.50 22.74 22.36
N PRO A 83 2.53 21.90 22.58
CA PRO A 83 2.37 20.44 22.55
C PRO A 83 1.38 19.94 23.61
N ARG A 84 0.72 18.80 23.35
CA ARG A 84 -0.19 18.09 24.27
C ARG A 84 -1.38 18.92 24.74
N THR A 85 -1.84 19.84 23.90
CA THR A 85 -2.86 20.81 24.26
C THR A 85 -4.06 20.66 23.34
N ARG A 86 -5.24 20.60 23.95
CA ARG A 86 -6.50 20.63 23.21
C ARG A 86 -6.90 22.07 22.94
N TYR A 87 -7.14 22.37 21.68
CA TYR A 87 -7.66 23.64 21.21
C TYR A 87 -9.08 23.42 20.73
N GLN A 88 -10.01 24.26 21.20
CA GLN A 88 -11.37 24.29 20.69
C GLN A 88 -11.55 25.50 19.78
N TRP A 89 -12.36 25.35 18.75
CA TRP A 89 -12.58 26.40 17.76
C TRP A 89 -14.00 26.42 17.25
N ARG A 90 -14.44 27.61 16.84
CA ARG A 90 -15.75 27.87 16.27
C ARG A 90 -15.63 28.85 15.12
N VAL A 91 -16.53 28.76 14.16
CA VAL A 91 -16.60 29.68 13.03
C VAL A 91 -18.04 30.11 12.79
N MET A 92 -18.23 31.37 12.43
CA MET A 92 -19.48 31.90 11.90
C MET A 92 -19.22 32.53 10.54
N VAL A 93 -20.23 32.54 9.68
CA VAL A 93 -20.11 32.96 8.28
C VAL A 93 -21.21 33.96 7.94
N ALA A 94 -20.91 34.94 7.07
CA ALA A 94 -21.90 35.81 6.47
C ALA A 94 -22.30 35.27 5.10
N ASP A 95 -23.59 35.32 4.78
CA ASP A 95 -24.10 34.93 3.48
C ASP A 95 -23.93 36.03 2.42
N GLU A 96 -24.38 35.77 1.20
CA GLU A 96 -24.29 36.70 0.07
C GLU A 96 -25.01 38.05 0.30
N SER A 97 -25.93 38.13 1.27
CA SER A 97 -26.64 39.36 1.66
C SER A 97 -25.97 40.11 2.81
N GLY A 98 -24.86 39.58 3.36
CA GLY A 98 -24.21 40.08 4.56
C GLY A 98 -24.89 39.63 5.87
N THR A 99 -25.83 38.69 5.80
CA THR A 99 -26.50 38.14 6.99
C THR A 99 -25.61 37.08 7.63
N TRP A 100 -25.26 37.26 8.90
CA TRP A 100 -24.46 36.29 9.66
C TRP A 100 -25.27 35.06 10.07
N SER A 101 -24.61 33.89 10.01
CA SER A 101 -25.03 32.67 10.68
C SER A 101 -24.87 32.80 12.21
N GLY A 102 -25.46 31.85 12.94
CA GLY A 102 -24.97 31.56 14.30
C GLY A 102 -23.55 31.00 14.27
N TRP A 103 -22.87 30.98 15.43
CA TRP A 103 -21.64 30.22 15.60
C TRP A 103 -21.88 28.73 15.35
N SER A 104 -20.98 28.08 14.62
CA SER A 104 -20.90 26.61 14.56
C SER A 104 -20.84 26.00 15.97
N PRO A 105 -21.17 24.73 16.18
CA PRO A 105 -20.73 24.01 17.39
C PRO A 105 -19.20 24.13 17.59
N ALA A 106 -18.75 24.02 18.85
CA ALA A 106 -17.33 23.91 19.14
C ALA A 106 -16.81 22.56 18.63
N HIS A 107 -15.76 22.62 17.82
CA HIS A 107 -14.95 21.46 17.45
C HIS A 107 -13.55 21.62 18.03
N TRP A 108 -12.74 20.57 17.97
CA TRP A 108 -11.42 20.60 18.58
C TRP A 108 -10.35 19.93 17.72
N PHE A 109 -9.11 20.32 17.96
CA PHE A 109 -7.93 19.57 17.59
C PHE A 109 -7.01 19.51 18.80
N GLU A 110 -6.18 18.47 18.88
CA GLU A 110 -5.25 18.30 19.98
C GLU A 110 -3.85 18.05 19.44
N THR A 111 -2.90 18.85 19.89
CA THR A 111 -1.51 18.74 19.44
C THR A 111 -0.83 17.51 20.03
N GLY A 112 0.12 16.95 19.28
CA GLY A 112 0.93 15.83 19.69
C GLY A 112 2.07 16.22 20.62
N LEU A 113 3.15 15.45 20.56
CA LEU A 113 4.37 15.69 21.33
C LEU A 113 5.20 16.86 20.79
N GLY A 114 4.93 17.33 19.56
CA GLY A 114 5.71 18.35 18.88
C GLY A 114 6.93 17.75 18.19
N ASP A 115 8.12 18.31 18.44
CA ASP A 115 9.36 17.77 17.88
C ASP A 115 9.85 16.52 18.63
N ALA A 116 10.96 15.94 18.17
CA ALA A 116 11.53 14.73 18.77
C ALA A 116 11.93 14.89 20.25
N THR A 117 12.13 16.12 20.75
CA THR A 117 12.42 16.39 22.18
C THR A 117 11.18 16.24 23.05
N GLY A 118 10.00 16.16 22.43
CA GLY A 118 8.73 15.90 23.10
C GLY A 118 8.69 14.55 23.80
N TRP A 119 9.47 13.55 23.37
CA TRP A 119 9.48 12.24 24.03
C TRP A 119 10.39 12.20 25.26
N THR A 120 9.89 11.65 26.36
CA THR A 120 10.71 11.34 27.54
C THR A 120 10.83 9.85 27.82
N ALA A 121 9.99 9.02 27.19
CA ALA A 121 10.10 7.57 27.21
C ALA A 121 11.30 7.04 26.40
N GLY A 122 11.90 5.93 26.84
CA GLY A 122 12.98 5.23 26.16
C GLY A 122 12.46 4.07 25.29
N TRP A 123 13.26 3.62 24.34
CA TRP A 123 12.96 2.41 23.56
C TRP A 123 13.29 1.16 24.36
N ILE A 124 12.34 0.24 24.47
CA ILE A 124 12.52 -1.04 25.18
C ILE A 124 12.15 -2.23 24.29
N GLY A 125 12.84 -3.35 24.47
CA GLY A 125 12.54 -4.61 23.80
C GLY A 125 12.78 -5.80 24.71
N THR A 126 12.68 -7.00 24.17
CA THR A 126 13.06 -8.22 24.89
C THR A 126 14.57 -8.35 25.02
N PRO A 127 15.07 -8.91 26.13
CA PRO A 127 16.47 -9.34 26.20
C PRO A 127 16.74 -10.38 25.12
N VAL A 128 17.96 -10.38 24.58
CA VAL A 128 18.41 -11.48 23.73
C VAL A 128 18.67 -12.66 24.66
N VAL A 129 17.90 -13.73 24.52
CA VAL A 129 18.15 -14.97 25.25
C VAL A 129 19.12 -15.80 24.39
N PRO A 130 20.30 -16.21 24.91
CA PRO A 130 21.19 -17.10 24.16
C PRO A 130 20.43 -18.36 23.69
N GLY A 131 20.47 -18.67 22.39
CA GLY A 131 19.69 -19.74 21.76
C GLY A 131 18.29 -19.34 21.24
N SER A 132 17.84 -18.11 21.51
CA SER A 132 16.67 -17.47 20.88
C SER A 132 17.05 -16.52 19.72
N GLU A 133 18.31 -16.54 19.31
CA GLU A 133 18.79 -15.78 18.16
C GLU A 133 18.19 -16.37 16.89
N ARG A 134 17.72 -15.50 15.98
CA ARG A 134 17.17 -15.98 14.72
C ARG A 134 18.27 -16.67 13.93
N LEU A 135 17.98 -17.91 13.59
CA LEU A 135 18.80 -18.76 12.76
C LEU A 135 18.98 -18.13 11.37
N PRO A 136 20.13 -18.36 10.72
CA PRO A 136 20.37 -17.95 9.34
C PRO A 136 19.24 -18.37 8.41
N SER A 137 18.70 -17.44 7.64
CA SER A 137 17.64 -17.75 6.69
C SER A 137 18.18 -18.64 5.55
N LEU A 138 17.40 -19.58 5.03
CA LEU A 138 17.63 -20.35 3.81
C LEU A 138 16.98 -19.64 2.63
N GLU A 139 16.33 -18.50 2.84
CA GLU A 139 15.73 -17.74 1.77
C GLU A 139 16.75 -17.38 0.69
N ASN A 140 16.35 -17.59 -0.58
CA ASN A 140 17.17 -17.41 -1.77
C ASN A 140 18.46 -18.26 -1.74
N VAL A 141 18.51 -19.31 -0.93
CA VAL A 141 19.60 -20.28 -0.94
C VAL A 141 19.31 -21.34 -2.02
N PRO A 142 20.20 -21.51 -3.02
CA PRO A 142 20.08 -22.57 -4.00
C PRO A 142 19.89 -23.94 -3.35
N ARG A 143 18.88 -24.67 -3.79
CA ARG A 143 18.75 -26.09 -3.55
C ARG A 143 19.75 -26.80 -4.43
N ILE A 144 20.68 -27.53 -3.83
CA ILE A 144 21.66 -28.31 -4.55
C ILE A 144 21.40 -29.80 -4.38
N TRP A 145 21.72 -30.59 -5.40
CA TRP A 145 21.75 -32.05 -5.29
C TRP A 145 22.91 -32.66 -6.09
N VAL A 146 23.06 -33.99 -6.00
CA VAL A 146 24.05 -34.73 -6.80
C VAL A 146 23.67 -34.61 -8.27
N ALA A 147 24.60 -34.21 -9.14
CA ALA A 147 24.31 -34.01 -10.57
C ALA A 147 23.95 -35.33 -11.28
N ASP A 148 22.92 -35.30 -12.13
CA ASP A 148 22.59 -36.40 -13.07
C ASP A 148 22.42 -35.84 -14.51
N PRO A 149 23.21 -36.31 -15.50
CA PRO A 149 23.15 -35.81 -16.86
C PRO A 149 21.82 -36.03 -17.60
N LEU A 150 20.90 -36.87 -17.07
CA LEU A 150 19.66 -37.28 -17.73
C LEU A 150 18.39 -36.67 -17.11
N GLY A 151 18.51 -35.86 -16.05
CA GLY A 151 17.37 -35.26 -15.34
C GLY A 151 17.61 -35.17 -13.82
N PRO A 152 16.58 -34.89 -12.99
CA PRO A 152 16.76 -34.81 -11.54
C PRO A 152 17.31 -36.12 -10.98
N SER A 153 18.43 -36.03 -10.26
CA SER A 153 19.15 -37.21 -9.78
C SER A 153 18.31 -38.08 -8.85
N PRO A 154 18.20 -39.40 -9.11
CA PRO A 154 17.47 -40.34 -8.28
C PRO A 154 18.28 -40.80 -7.06
N ALA A 155 19.44 -40.20 -6.79
CA ALA A 155 20.31 -40.59 -5.69
C ALA A 155 19.57 -40.41 -4.36
N PRO A 156 19.37 -41.49 -3.58
CA PRO A 156 18.64 -41.43 -2.31
C PRO A 156 19.42 -40.68 -1.23
N THR A 157 20.74 -40.58 -1.40
CA THR A 157 21.69 -39.87 -0.52
C THR A 157 22.69 -39.08 -1.34
N GLY A 158 23.16 -37.96 -0.80
CA GLY A 158 24.23 -37.15 -1.38
C GLY A 158 25.21 -36.70 -0.30
N ALA A 159 26.48 -36.59 -0.68
CA ALA A 159 27.54 -35.99 0.10
C ALA A 159 28.04 -34.73 -0.60
N PHE A 160 28.22 -33.66 0.18
CA PHE A 160 28.43 -32.30 -0.28
C PHE A 160 29.63 -31.70 0.44
N ARG A 161 30.51 -31.00 -0.28
CA ARG A 161 31.68 -30.31 0.29
C ARG A 161 31.84 -28.91 -0.27
N THR A 162 32.22 -27.97 0.58
CA THR A 162 32.65 -26.62 0.20
C THR A 162 33.75 -26.11 1.13
N ARG A 163 34.50 -25.11 0.64
CA ARG A 163 35.54 -24.39 1.41
C ARG A 163 35.15 -22.93 1.56
N PHE A 164 35.43 -22.35 2.72
CA PHE A 164 35.20 -20.92 2.99
C PHE A 164 36.32 -20.33 3.84
N THR A 165 36.50 -19.01 3.80
CA THR A 165 37.60 -18.35 4.49
C THR A 165 37.08 -17.30 5.47
N VAL A 166 37.57 -17.36 6.71
CA VAL A 166 37.44 -16.31 7.71
C VAL A 166 38.72 -15.48 7.70
N ALA A 167 38.61 -14.14 7.66
CA ALA A 167 39.77 -13.26 7.55
C ALA A 167 40.83 -13.53 8.63
N GLY A 168 42.10 -13.54 8.25
CA GLY A 168 43.21 -13.85 9.15
C GLY A 168 43.30 -12.88 10.32
N GLY A 169 43.26 -13.39 11.55
CA GLY A 169 43.30 -12.60 12.79
C GLY A 169 41.93 -12.14 13.32
N ALA A 170 40.83 -12.37 12.59
CA ALA A 170 39.48 -12.12 13.09
C ALA A 170 39.00 -13.27 13.98
N ARG A 171 38.46 -12.96 15.16
CA ARG A 171 37.90 -13.95 16.08
C ARG A 171 36.43 -14.22 15.73
N PRO A 172 36.02 -15.48 15.46
CA PRO A 172 34.61 -15.85 15.40
C PRO A 172 33.93 -15.58 16.74
N LEU A 173 32.86 -14.81 16.69
CA LEU A 173 31.99 -14.47 17.82
C LEU A 173 30.82 -15.46 17.92
N SER A 174 30.29 -15.89 16.78
CA SER A 174 29.25 -16.93 16.67
C SER A 174 29.28 -17.57 15.28
N ALA A 175 28.80 -18.80 15.15
CA ALA A 175 28.54 -19.41 13.84
C ALA A 175 27.29 -20.28 13.89
N TRP A 176 26.31 -20.00 13.05
CA TRP A 176 25.07 -20.78 12.98
C TRP A 176 24.97 -21.50 11.64
N LEU A 177 24.75 -22.82 11.68
CA LEU A 177 24.52 -23.67 10.52
C LEU A 177 23.04 -24.05 10.44
N VAL A 178 22.43 -23.81 9.29
CA VAL A 178 21.05 -24.19 8.97
C VAL A 178 21.07 -25.01 7.70
N ILE A 179 20.44 -26.17 7.72
CA ILE A 179 20.34 -27.08 6.60
C ILE A 179 18.87 -27.46 6.42
N GLY A 180 18.26 -26.99 5.34
CA GLY A 180 16.94 -27.43 4.92
C GLY A 180 17.10 -28.63 4.00
N ASP A 181 16.47 -29.75 4.34
CA ASP A 181 16.32 -30.87 3.42
C ASP A 181 14.84 -31.03 3.06
N SER A 182 14.61 -31.52 1.86
CA SER A 182 13.27 -31.61 1.27
C SER A 182 12.43 -32.77 1.83
N GLY A 183 12.85 -33.37 2.94
CA GLY A 183 12.23 -34.53 3.57
C GLY A 183 11.06 -34.23 4.51
N GLY A 184 10.68 -32.96 4.70
CA GLY A 184 9.77 -32.51 5.76
C GLY A 184 8.35 -32.10 5.35
N ALA A 185 8.00 -32.08 4.06
CA ALA A 185 6.64 -31.76 3.63
C ALA A 185 5.91 -33.04 3.23
N GLY A 186 4.88 -33.42 3.98
CA GLY A 186 3.91 -34.42 3.53
C GLY A 186 3.30 -33.97 2.20
N VAL A 187 3.84 -34.51 1.11
CA VAL A 187 3.33 -34.35 -0.24
C VAL A 187 1.99 -35.08 -0.30
N GLY A 188 0.90 -34.34 -0.18
CA GLY A 188 -0.40 -34.73 -0.72
C GLY A 188 -0.33 -34.64 -2.24
N GLY A 189 0.28 -35.65 -2.86
CA GLY A 189 0.48 -35.75 -4.31
C GLY A 189 0.55 -37.22 -4.70
N ASP A 190 -0.58 -37.68 -5.22
CA ASP A 190 -0.89 -38.94 -5.89
C ASP A 190 0.30 -39.86 -6.27
N ALA A 191 0.47 -40.96 -5.54
CA ALA A 191 1.20 -42.14 -5.99
C ALA A 191 0.23 -43.32 -6.05
N GLY A 192 0.05 -43.84 -7.26
CA GLY A 192 -0.98 -44.81 -7.62
C GLY A 192 -1.06 -46.06 -6.74
N VAL A 193 -2.29 -46.57 -6.69
CA VAL A 193 -2.74 -47.83 -6.08
C VAL A 193 -1.75 -48.98 -6.26
N GLY A 194 -1.22 -49.49 -5.15
CA GLY A 194 -0.46 -50.74 -5.05
C GLY A 194 -0.69 -51.40 -3.69
N VAL A 195 -1.26 -52.59 -3.70
CA VAL A 195 -1.69 -53.35 -2.52
C VAL A 195 -0.50 -54.02 -1.81
N GLY A 196 -0.38 -53.83 -0.49
CA GLY A 196 0.16 -54.84 0.44
C GLY A 196 1.55 -54.58 1.03
N GLY A 197 1.64 -54.63 2.37
CA GLY A 197 2.89 -54.83 3.13
C GLY A 197 3.19 -53.72 4.14
N GLY A 198 2.92 -53.97 5.43
CA GLY A 198 3.28 -53.04 6.49
C GLY A 198 4.79 -52.92 6.68
N VAL A 199 5.26 -51.69 6.86
CA VAL A 199 6.58 -51.33 7.40
C VAL A 199 6.41 -50.06 8.24
N GLY A 200 7.19 -49.97 9.32
CA GLY A 200 6.95 -49.10 10.47
C GLY A 200 7.23 -47.61 10.24
N VAL A 201 6.90 -46.86 11.29
CA VAL A 201 7.23 -45.45 11.52
C VAL A 201 8.69 -45.18 11.15
N GLY A 202 8.92 -44.42 10.06
CA GLY A 202 10.26 -44.02 9.63
C GLY A 202 10.61 -42.65 10.20
N ASP A 203 11.69 -42.60 10.98
CA ASP A 203 12.41 -41.38 11.33
C ASP A 203 12.75 -40.59 10.05
N GLY A 204 12.57 -39.27 10.10
CA GLY A 204 12.91 -38.35 8.99
C GLY A 204 14.39 -38.45 8.60
N GLY A 205 14.70 -38.13 7.33
CA GLY A 205 16.02 -38.31 6.72
C GLY A 205 17.19 -37.81 7.57
N GLU A 206 18.25 -38.62 7.66
CA GLU A 206 19.50 -38.29 8.36
C GLU A 206 20.27 -37.20 7.60
N VAL A 207 20.53 -36.07 8.26
CA VAL A 207 21.52 -35.06 7.85
C VAL A 207 22.69 -35.14 8.82
N GLU A 208 23.89 -35.35 8.29
CA GLU A 208 25.15 -35.33 9.03
C GLU A 208 26.00 -34.16 8.52
N ALA A 209 26.40 -33.25 9.40
CA ALA A 209 27.22 -32.10 9.03
C ALA A 209 28.53 -32.07 9.81
N TYR A 210 29.59 -31.60 9.16
CA TYR A 210 30.94 -31.53 9.72
C TYR A 210 31.58 -30.19 9.38
N VAL A 211 32.23 -29.56 10.36
CA VAL A 211 33.08 -28.39 10.16
C VAL A 211 34.50 -28.81 10.53
N ASN A 212 35.43 -28.67 9.57
CA ASN A 212 36.84 -29.02 9.74
C ASN A 212 37.08 -30.46 10.23
N GLY A 213 36.27 -31.42 9.76
CA GLY A 213 36.33 -32.83 10.15
C GLY A 213 35.70 -33.16 11.52
N VAL A 214 35.15 -32.16 12.21
CA VAL A 214 34.46 -32.35 13.49
C VAL A 214 32.95 -32.39 13.26
N PRO A 215 32.23 -33.42 13.76
CA PRO A 215 30.77 -33.49 13.66
C PRO A 215 30.09 -32.30 14.33
N VAL A 216 29.19 -31.67 13.60
CA VAL A 216 28.35 -30.57 14.09
C VAL A 216 27.15 -31.18 14.83
N LYS A 217 26.96 -30.82 16.09
CA LYS A 217 25.78 -31.24 16.87
C LYS A 217 24.67 -30.22 16.72
N GLY A 218 23.53 -30.67 16.23
CA GLY A 218 22.35 -29.82 16.03
C GLY A 218 21.06 -30.54 16.36
N GLU A 219 19.95 -29.86 16.11
CA GLU A 219 18.61 -30.37 16.27
C GLU A 219 17.75 -30.04 15.05
N ARG A 220 16.61 -30.74 14.90
CA ARG A 220 15.63 -30.43 13.86
C ARG A 220 14.65 -29.38 14.37
N ARG A 221 14.48 -28.29 13.61
CA ARG A 221 13.45 -27.26 13.84
C ARG A 221 12.75 -26.97 12.50
N ASP A 222 11.43 -27.15 12.47
CA ASP A 222 10.60 -26.88 11.28
C ASP A 222 11.13 -27.52 9.98
N GLY A 223 11.56 -28.78 10.03
CA GLY A 223 12.11 -29.50 8.88
C GLY A 223 13.58 -29.20 8.57
N ALA A 224 14.20 -28.17 9.16
CA ALA A 224 15.62 -27.87 8.99
C ALA A 224 16.48 -28.44 10.13
N PHE A 225 17.69 -28.91 9.81
CA PHE A 225 18.75 -29.15 10.80
C PHE A 225 19.43 -27.84 11.16
N VAL A 226 19.58 -27.58 12.44
CA VAL A 226 20.07 -26.32 12.99
C VAL A 226 21.14 -26.60 14.03
N ALA A 227 22.27 -25.91 13.94
CA ALA A 227 23.35 -26.06 14.89
C ALA A 227 24.15 -24.78 15.12
N ASP A 228 24.68 -24.63 16.33
CA ASP A 228 25.79 -23.72 16.62
C ASP A 228 27.11 -24.42 16.29
N ALA A 229 27.89 -23.82 15.40
CA ALA A 229 29.19 -24.29 14.95
C ALA A 229 30.33 -23.35 15.37
N GLY A 230 30.09 -22.40 16.29
CA GLY A 230 31.03 -21.33 16.65
C GLY A 230 32.40 -21.85 17.04
N ASP A 231 32.45 -22.87 17.91
CA ASP A 231 33.70 -23.48 18.40
C ASP A 231 34.45 -24.31 17.34
N LEU A 232 33.81 -24.59 16.19
CA LEU A 232 34.36 -25.43 15.13
C LEU A 232 34.99 -24.60 14.00
N VAL A 233 34.61 -23.33 13.88
CA VAL A 233 35.13 -22.41 12.86
C VAL A 233 36.42 -21.75 13.36
N THR A 234 37.45 -21.73 12.51
CA THR A 234 38.74 -21.09 12.81
C THR A 234 39.01 -19.90 11.88
N SER A 235 39.91 -18.98 12.28
CA SER A 235 40.44 -17.99 11.34
C SER A 235 41.24 -18.68 10.22
N GLY A 236 41.14 -18.18 8.99
CA GLY A 236 41.71 -18.83 7.81
C GLY A 236 40.69 -19.70 7.04
N GLU A 237 41.20 -20.68 6.30
CA GLU A 237 40.37 -21.59 5.50
C GLU A 237 39.68 -22.63 6.38
N ASN A 238 38.40 -22.89 6.09
CA ASN A 238 37.55 -23.87 6.75
C ASN A 238 36.87 -24.75 5.70
N VAL A 239 36.50 -25.97 6.10
CA VAL A 239 35.75 -26.92 5.27
C VAL A 239 34.41 -27.22 5.91
N LEU A 240 33.34 -27.17 5.11
CA LEU A 240 32.00 -27.64 5.48
C LEU A 240 31.68 -28.87 4.61
N ALA A 241 31.41 -30.00 5.26
CA ALA A 241 31.04 -31.24 4.63
C ALA A 241 29.68 -31.73 5.17
N ILE A 242 28.79 -32.19 4.30
CA ILE A 242 27.43 -32.60 4.66
C ILE A 242 27.08 -33.89 3.94
N LYS A 243 26.42 -34.80 4.63
CA LYS A 243 25.73 -35.96 4.05
C LYS A 243 24.24 -35.81 4.33
N ALA A 244 23.40 -36.01 3.33
CA ALA A 244 21.96 -35.84 3.45
C ALA A 244 21.20 -36.88 2.62
N ALA A 245 19.97 -37.16 3.00
CA ALA A 245 19.00 -37.94 2.24
C ALA A 245 17.85 -37.06 1.74
N GLY A 246 17.33 -37.32 0.54
CA GLY A 246 16.18 -36.60 -0.02
C GLY A 246 16.41 -36.06 -1.45
N PRO A 247 15.47 -35.27 -2.00
CA PRO A 247 15.59 -34.75 -3.37
C PRO A 247 16.32 -33.41 -3.50
N GLY A 248 16.95 -32.89 -2.43
CA GLY A 248 17.64 -31.60 -2.47
C GLY A 248 18.04 -31.07 -1.10
N LEU A 249 19.12 -30.30 -1.08
CA LEU A 249 19.77 -29.74 0.10
C LEU A 249 19.92 -28.20 -0.02
N CYS A 250 19.49 -27.47 0.99
CA CYS A 250 19.74 -26.04 1.14
C CYS A 250 20.57 -25.80 2.40
N VAL A 251 21.67 -25.06 2.30
CA VAL A 251 22.60 -24.85 3.42
C VAL A 251 22.87 -23.36 3.56
N ARG A 252 22.74 -22.81 4.78
CA ARG A 252 23.34 -21.52 5.14
C ARG A 252 24.16 -21.66 6.42
N LEU A 253 25.39 -21.18 6.38
CA LEU A 253 26.23 -20.96 7.55
C LEU A 253 26.55 -19.46 7.63
N GLU A 254 26.18 -18.80 8.73
CA GLU A 254 26.60 -17.42 9.02
C GLU A 254 27.58 -17.43 10.18
N VAL A 255 28.76 -16.84 9.97
CA VAL A 255 29.81 -16.68 10.98
C VAL A 255 29.98 -15.19 11.26
N VAL A 256 29.72 -14.76 12.49
CA VAL A 256 29.99 -13.39 12.93
C VAL A 256 31.42 -13.32 13.46
N VAL A 257 32.18 -12.29 13.09
CA VAL A 257 33.58 -12.11 13.51
C VAL A 257 33.85 -10.67 13.96
N GLU A 258 34.78 -10.46 14.89
CA GLU A 258 35.26 -9.12 15.28
C GLU A 258 35.95 -8.41 14.10
N GLY A 259 35.44 -7.25 13.65
CA GLY A 259 35.98 -6.47 12.53
C GLY A 259 35.08 -5.33 12.01
N ARG A 260 35.61 -4.39 11.21
CA ARG A 260 34.77 -3.36 10.56
C ARG A 260 33.91 -3.99 9.45
N PRO A 261 32.63 -3.61 9.30
CA PRO A 261 31.71 -4.23 8.35
C PRO A 261 32.17 -4.01 6.90
N ALA A 262 32.06 -5.06 6.10
CA ALA A 262 32.13 -5.02 4.64
C ALA A 262 30.73 -5.36 4.10
N LEU A 263 29.79 -4.41 4.14
CA LEU A 263 28.61 -4.28 3.28
C LEU A 263 27.73 -3.11 3.78
N PRO A 264 27.06 -2.31 2.91
CA PRO A 264 26.45 -1.04 3.31
C PRO A 264 24.97 -1.08 3.76
N GLN A 265 24.32 -2.24 3.92
CA GLN A 265 22.84 -2.31 4.02
C GLN A 265 22.26 -2.98 5.29
N LEU A 266 23.06 -3.19 6.33
CA LEU A 266 22.57 -3.54 7.66
C LEU A 266 22.94 -2.39 8.59
N VAL A 267 22.10 -2.02 9.57
CA VAL A 267 22.55 -1.18 10.68
C VAL A 267 23.72 -1.91 11.33
N PRO A 268 24.98 -1.44 11.17
CA PRO A 268 26.11 -2.20 11.64
C PRO A 268 26.15 -2.14 13.16
N VAL A 269 26.38 -3.28 13.83
CA VAL A 269 26.94 -3.25 15.17
C VAL A 269 28.40 -2.77 15.00
N PRO A 270 28.82 -1.66 15.61
CA PRO A 270 30.19 -1.17 15.45
C PRO A 270 31.20 -2.23 15.92
N GLY A 271 32.01 -2.76 14.99
CA GLY A 271 33.06 -3.73 15.29
C GLY A 271 32.78 -5.18 14.95
N GLU A 272 31.72 -5.48 14.18
CA GLU A 272 31.43 -6.84 13.68
C GLU A 272 31.35 -6.92 12.14
N SER A 273 31.71 -8.08 11.58
CA SER A 273 31.49 -8.45 10.17
C SER A 273 31.04 -9.91 10.05
N THR A 274 30.40 -10.30 8.93
CA THR A 274 29.79 -11.63 8.76
C THR A 274 30.36 -12.36 7.54
N VAL A 275 30.77 -13.61 7.71
CA VAL A 275 31.07 -14.56 6.62
C VAL A 275 29.84 -15.43 6.41
N THR A 276 29.31 -15.43 5.19
CA THR A 276 28.13 -16.25 4.84
C THR A 276 28.51 -17.30 3.82
N VAL A 277 28.16 -18.56 4.09
CA VAL A 277 28.29 -19.69 3.16
C VAL A 277 26.90 -20.18 2.82
N THR A 278 26.60 -20.31 1.53
CA THR A 278 25.32 -20.85 1.04
C THR A 278 25.55 -22.01 0.09
N SER A 279 24.63 -22.97 0.03
CA SER A 279 24.60 -23.98 -1.04
C SER A 279 24.47 -23.31 -2.41
N GLY A 280 25.12 -23.86 -3.43
CA GLY A 280 25.12 -23.32 -4.80
C GLY A 280 26.27 -23.87 -5.66
N GLY A 281 26.47 -23.33 -6.86
CA GLY A 281 27.37 -23.85 -7.90
C GLY A 281 28.88 -23.92 -7.59
N ARG A 282 29.31 -23.66 -6.36
CA ARG A 282 30.68 -23.90 -5.86
C ARG A 282 30.82 -25.15 -5.00
N TRP A 283 29.69 -25.75 -4.62
CA TRP A 283 29.68 -26.99 -3.87
C TRP A 283 30.00 -28.16 -4.78
N ARG A 284 30.73 -29.12 -4.24
CA ARG A 284 31.00 -30.39 -4.91
C ARG A 284 30.12 -31.47 -4.30
N ALA A 285 29.56 -32.34 -5.14
CA ALA A 285 28.62 -33.36 -4.70
C ALA A 285 28.87 -34.72 -5.35
N VAL A 286 28.69 -35.79 -4.58
CA VAL A 286 28.69 -37.19 -5.06
C VAL A 286 27.69 -38.01 -4.25
N ALA A 287 27.22 -39.13 -4.79
CA ALA A 287 26.32 -40.02 -4.06
C ALA A 287 27.03 -40.78 -2.93
N ASP A 288 28.28 -41.21 -3.17
CA ASP A 288 29.11 -41.96 -2.22
C ASP A 288 30.50 -41.31 -2.13
N PRO A 289 30.83 -40.65 -1.00
CA PRO A 289 32.03 -39.86 -0.88
C PRO A 289 33.30 -40.66 -0.50
N GLY A 290 33.15 -41.92 -0.07
CA GLY A 290 34.23 -42.69 0.56
C GLY A 290 34.63 -42.18 1.95
N ASP A 291 35.61 -42.84 2.56
CA ASP A 291 36.06 -42.52 3.94
C ASP A 291 36.86 -41.21 4.02
N GLY A 292 36.66 -40.45 5.10
CA GLY A 292 37.44 -39.25 5.41
C GLY A 292 37.05 -38.00 4.60
N PHE A 293 35.92 -38.04 3.90
CA PHE A 293 35.39 -36.92 3.12
C PHE A 293 35.00 -35.70 3.98
N GLU A 294 35.02 -35.78 5.29
CA GLU A 294 34.78 -34.67 6.20
C GLU A 294 36.07 -33.88 6.52
N GLN A 295 37.23 -34.47 6.24
CA GLN A 295 38.53 -33.92 6.65
C GLN A 295 38.94 -32.70 5.79
N PRO A 296 39.66 -31.71 6.38
CA PRO A 296 40.18 -30.56 5.62
C PRO A 296 41.09 -30.95 4.46
N GLY A 297 41.94 -31.98 4.66
CA GLY A 297 42.92 -32.45 3.68
C GLY A 297 42.38 -33.37 2.59
N PHE A 298 41.07 -33.65 2.55
CA PHE A 298 40.47 -34.53 1.55
C PHE A 298 40.45 -33.87 0.16
N ASP A 299 40.92 -34.61 -0.84
CA ASP A 299 40.95 -34.17 -2.24
C ASP A 299 39.61 -34.49 -2.94
N ASP A 300 38.79 -33.44 -3.09
CA ASP A 300 37.51 -33.48 -3.79
C ASP A 300 37.59 -32.93 -5.22
N ALA A 301 38.80 -32.71 -5.79
CA ALA A 301 38.95 -32.07 -7.09
C ALA A 301 38.23 -32.81 -8.24
N ALA A 302 38.08 -34.13 -8.12
CA ALA A 302 37.40 -34.99 -9.07
C ALA A 302 35.86 -35.06 -8.89
N TRP A 303 35.32 -34.55 -7.77
CA TRP A 303 33.87 -34.53 -7.57
C TRP A 303 33.22 -33.51 -8.51
N PRO A 304 32.09 -33.83 -9.17
CA PRO A 304 31.35 -32.85 -9.96
C PRO A 304 30.81 -31.74 -9.06
N LEU A 305 30.52 -30.58 -9.67
CA LEU A 305 29.76 -29.53 -8.99
C LEU A 305 28.35 -30.03 -8.72
N ALA A 306 27.79 -29.60 -7.58
CA ALA A 306 26.40 -29.87 -7.26
C ALA A 306 25.47 -29.18 -8.28
N GLU A 307 24.39 -29.86 -8.65
CA GLU A 307 23.39 -29.34 -9.56
C GLU A 307 22.39 -28.47 -8.79
N GLU A 308 22.08 -27.27 -9.30
CA GLU A 308 21.07 -26.40 -8.71
C GLU A 308 19.67 -26.77 -9.20
N ALA A 309 18.76 -27.04 -8.27
CA ALA A 309 17.40 -27.53 -8.50
C ALA A 309 16.33 -26.52 -8.04
N GLY A 310 16.61 -25.22 -8.21
CA GLY A 310 15.75 -24.10 -7.76
C GLY A 310 16.24 -23.44 -6.47
N LEU A 311 15.50 -22.44 -5.97
CA LEU A 311 15.79 -21.77 -4.71
C LEU A 311 14.93 -22.35 -3.57
N HIS A 312 15.45 -22.31 -2.34
CA HIS A 312 14.61 -22.51 -1.18
C HIS A 312 13.54 -21.41 -1.13
N GLY A 313 12.28 -21.83 -1.08
CA GLY A 313 11.13 -20.94 -1.08
C GLY A 313 10.34 -20.87 -2.39
N ASP A 314 10.80 -21.54 -3.45
CA ASP A 314 10.02 -21.66 -4.69
C ASP A 314 8.72 -22.47 -4.47
N PRO A 315 7.65 -22.18 -5.22
CA PRO A 315 6.41 -22.96 -5.17
C PRO A 315 6.63 -24.48 -5.31
N PRO A 316 5.83 -25.32 -4.62
CA PRO A 316 4.65 -24.98 -3.82
C PRO A 316 4.93 -24.74 -2.32
N LEU A 317 6.19 -24.77 -1.88
CA LEU A 317 6.52 -24.77 -0.44
C LEU A 317 6.55 -23.34 0.16
N GLY A 318 6.89 -22.32 -0.64
CA GLY A 318 7.03 -20.93 -0.16
C GLY A 318 8.19 -20.77 0.85
N ARG A 319 8.49 -19.53 1.27
CA ARG A 319 9.55 -19.29 2.27
C ARG A 319 9.18 -19.88 3.62
N GLU A 320 9.74 -21.03 3.95
CA GLU A 320 9.54 -21.60 5.28
C GLU A 320 10.05 -20.62 6.35
N PRO A 321 9.28 -20.40 7.43
CA PRO A 321 9.76 -19.60 8.55
C PRO A 321 10.89 -20.36 9.22
N ILE A 322 12.07 -19.75 9.28
CA ILE A 322 13.25 -20.42 9.82
C ILE A 322 13.30 -20.14 11.31
N GLY A 323 12.54 -20.98 12.02
CA GLY A 323 12.39 -21.00 13.46
C GLY A 323 11.30 -20.07 13.98
N ASP A 324 10.66 -20.53 15.06
CA ASP A 324 9.75 -19.72 15.86
C ASP A 324 10.48 -18.48 16.40
N ARG A 325 9.92 -17.31 16.11
CA ARG A 325 10.31 -16.03 16.70
C ARG A 325 9.08 -15.42 17.37
N PRO A 326 8.77 -15.84 18.61
CA PRO A 326 7.55 -15.43 19.26
C PRO A 326 7.46 -13.91 19.40
N SER A 327 6.26 -13.39 19.15
CA SER A 327 5.97 -11.97 19.38
C SER A 327 6.30 -11.58 20.82
N PRO A 328 7.08 -10.51 21.05
CA PRO A 328 7.33 -9.96 22.38
C PRO A 328 6.06 -9.47 23.04
N TYR A 329 5.83 -9.89 24.29
CA TYR A 329 4.81 -9.32 25.18
C TYR A 329 5.55 -8.46 26.20
N LEU A 330 5.23 -7.17 26.28
CA LEU A 330 5.82 -6.24 27.23
C LEU A 330 4.74 -5.70 28.16
N ARG A 331 5.00 -5.63 29.46
CA ARG A 331 4.02 -5.10 30.43
C ARG A 331 4.66 -4.28 31.54
N HIS A 332 3.87 -3.41 32.15
CA HIS A 332 4.19 -2.69 33.36
C HIS A 332 2.93 -2.36 34.17
N GLU A 333 2.96 -2.65 35.48
CA GLU A 333 1.92 -2.22 36.42
C GLU A 333 2.30 -0.90 37.09
N PHE A 334 1.32 -0.02 37.27
CA PHE A 334 1.52 1.30 37.85
C PHE A 334 0.33 1.72 38.73
N GLY A 335 0.58 2.68 39.62
CA GLY A 335 -0.42 3.29 40.48
C GLY A 335 -0.90 4.63 39.95
N VAL A 336 -2.21 4.89 40.04
CA VAL A 336 -2.85 6.15 39.71
C VAL A 336 -3.40 6.75 41.02
N PRO A 337 -2.80 7.83 41.54
CA PRO A 337 -3.01 8.25 42.94
C PRO A 337 -4.28 9.08 43.17
N SER A 338 -4.86 9.63 42.11
CA SER A 338 -6.00 10.56 42.16
C SER A 338 -6.94 10.28 40.97
N PRO A 339 -8.21 10.72 41.04
CA PRO A 339 -9.15 10.65 39.92
C PRO A 339 -8.60 11.21 38.60
N VAL A 340 -8.98 10.58 37.49
CA VAL A 340 -8.50 10.89 36.14
C VAL A 340 -9.41 11.92 35.47
N ARG A 341 -8.84 13.04 35.05
CA ARG A 341 -9.51 14.05 34.20
C ARG A 341 -9.35 13.75 32.72
N ARG A 342 -8.13 13.40 32.29
CA ARG A 342 -7.76 13.13 30.89
C ARG A 342 -6.57 12.18 30.84
N ALA A 343 -6.58 11.20 29.95
CA ALA A 343 -5.41 10.36 29.70
C ALA A 343 -5.12 10.20 28.20
N ARG A 344 -3.84 10.30 27.83
CA ARG A 344 -3.34 10.14 26.46
C ARG A 344 -2.20 9.14 26.43
N LEU A 345 -2.25 8.25 25.45
CA LEU A 345 -1.16 7.33 25.16
C LEU A 345 -0.56 7.70 23.80
N TYR A 346 0.74 7.99 23.81
CA TYR A 346 1.56 8.14 22.61
C TYR A 346 2.36 6.87 22.42
N ALA A 347 2.30 6.25 21.24
CA ALA A 347 2.97 4.97 20.99
C ALA A 347 3.51 4.82 19.57
N THR A 348 4.63 4.12 19.45
CA THR A 348 5.24 3.67 18.20
C THR A 348 6.09 2.43 18.43
N ALA A 349 6.50 1.76 17.36
CA ALA A 349 7.33 0.56 17.42
C ALA A 349 8.38 0.49 16.29
N LEU A 350 9.50 -0.15 16.59
CA LEU A 350 10.35 -0.79 15.59
C LEU A 350 9.76 -2.19 15.37
N GLY A 351 8.98 -2.33 14.30
CA GLY A 351 8.05 -3.44 14.09
C GLY A 351 6.64 -2.90 13.93
N VAL A 352 5.66 -3.74 14.29
CA VAL A 352 4.27 -3.32 14.51
C VAL A 352 3.83 -3.69 15.93
N TYR A 353 2.78 -3.06 16.44
CA TYR A 353 2.31 -3.27 17.81
C TYR A 353 0.79 -3.34 17.96
N GLU A 354 0.38 -3.95 19.06
CA GLU A 354 -0.96 -3.88 19.64
C GLU A 354 -0.84 -3.56 21.14
N ILE A 355 -1.50 -2.50 21.62
CA ILE A 355 -1.44 -2.09 23.03
C ILE A 355 -2.74 -2.47 23.75
N HIS A 356 -2.61 -2.84 25.02
CA HIS A 356 -3.69 -3.07 25.97
C HIS A 356 -3.51 -2.25 27.24
N LEU A 357 -4.60 -1.75 27.79
CA LEU A 357 -4.65 -1.06 29.07
C LEU A 357 -5.78 -1.66 29.91
N ASN A 358 -5.44 -2.20 31.08
CA ASN A 358 -6.38 -2.85 32.00
C ASN A 358 -7.24 -3.95 31.34
N GLY A 359 -6.60 -4.81 30.55
CA GLY A 359 -7.26 -5.92 29.85
C GLY A 359 -7.99 -5.53 28.55
N ALA A 360 -8.17 -4.24 28.26
CA ALA A 360 -8.82 -3.77 27.04
C ALA A 360 -7.78 -3.38 25.98
N ARG A 361 -8.02 -3.76 24.71
CA ARG A 361 -7.22 -3.28 23.57
C ARG A 361 -7.40 -1.76 23.43
N VAL A 362 -6.30 -1.04 23.21
CA VAL A 362 -6.31 0.40 22.97
C VAL A 362 -6.52 0.67 21.48
N GLY A 363 -7.56 1.44 21.17
CA GLY A 363 -7.90 1.79 19.79
C GLY A 363 -8.40 0.61 18.96
N ALA A 364 -8.45 0.80 17.64
CA ALA A 364 -8.89 -0.22 16.68
C ALA A 364 -7.91 -0.34 15.49
N ASP A 365 -6.72 0.23 15.64
CA ASP A 365 -5.73 0.30 14.57
C ASP A 365 -4.98 -1.04 14.48
N HIS A 366 -4.79 -1.53 13.27
CA HIS A 366 -4.03 -2.73 12.97
C HIS A 366 -2.70 -2.36 12.32
N LEU A 367 -1.66 -3.17 12.56
CA LEU A 367 -0.32 -2.98 11.98
C LEU A 367 0.28 -1.58 12.24
N ALA A 368 -0.09 -0.93 13.34
CA ALA A 368 0.53 0.33 13.76
C ALA A 368 2.02 0.10 14.07
N PRO A 369 2.95 1.01 13.69
CA PRO A 369 2.72 2.37 13.20
C PRO A 369 2.58 2.50 11.66
N GLY A 370 2.48 1.39 10.93
CA GLY A 370 2.51 1.37 9.47
C GLY A 370 3.94 1.26 8.92
N TRP A 371 4.10 1.62 7.65
CA TRP A 371 5.37 1.52 6.93
C TRP A 371 5.84 2.88 6.44
N THR A 372 7.01 3.27 6.90
CA THR A 372 7.83 4.39 6.40
C THR A 372 9.26 3.90 6.23
N ASP A 373 10.13 4.69 5.63
CA ASP A 373 11.56 4.40 5.76
C ASP A 373 12.03 4.72 7.19
N TYR A 374 12.11 3.69 8.04
CA TYR A 374 12.50 3.79 9.45
C TYR A 374 13.86 4.47 9.69
N ARG A 375 14.72 4.58 8.66
CA ARG A 375 16.02 5.28 8.74
C ARG A 375 15.86 6.79 8.66
N HIS A 376 14.82 7.26 7.99
CA HIS A 376 14.52 8.68 7.75
C HIS A 376 13.40 9.18 8.66
N ARG A 377 12.32 8.41 8.76
CA ARG A 377 11.07 8.80 9.42
C ARG A 377 10.36 7.60 10.04
N LEU A 378 9.80 7.80 11.22
CA LEU A 378 8.87 6.85 11.85
C LEU A 378 7.71 7.62 12.47
N THR A 379 6.49 7.12 12.28
CA THR A 379 5.29 7.76 12.81
C THR A 379 4.95 7.24 14.21
N TYR A 380 4.28 8.06 15.01
CA TYR A 380 3.65 7.63 16.26
C TYR A 380 2.15 7.95 16.25
N GLN A 381 1.40 7.16 17.01
CA GLN A 381 -0.05 7.30 17.17
C GLN A 381 -0.37 7.90 18.54
N THR A 382 -1.49 8.62 18.60
CA THR A 382 -2.03 9.19 19.85
C THR A 382 -3.41 8.62 20.10
N TYR A 383 -3.63 8.08 21.30
CA TYR A 383 -4.90 7.48 21.71
C TYR A 383 -5.48 8.21 22.92
N ASP A 384 -6.79 8.46 22.89
CA ASP A 384 -7.55 8.81 24.09
C ASP A 384 -7.82 7.53 24.88
N VAL A 385 -7.21 7.43 26.06
CA VAL A 385 -7.36 6.29 26.96
C VAL A 385 -7.99 6.69 28.29
N THR A 386 -8.63 7.85 28.35
CA THR A 386 -9.22 8.42 29.58
C THR A 386 -10.16 7.43 30.27
N ALA A 387 -11.02 6.76 29.49
CA ALA A 387 -11.98 5.79 30.01
C ALA A 387 -11.39 4.43 30.38
N LEU A 388 -10.12 4.16 30.02
CA LEU A 388 -9.45 2.89 30.28
C LEU A 388 -8.59 2.93 31.55
N VAL A 389 -8.26 4.13 32.05
CA VAL A 389 -7.48 4.31 33.28
C VAL A 389 -8.43 4.43 34.47
N SER A 390 -8.09 3.80 35.59
CA SER A 390 -8.82 3.89 36.85
C SER A 390 -7.92 4.37 37.99
N GLU A 391 -8.50 4.92 39.06
CA GLU A 391 -7.73 5.17 40.29
C GLU A 391 -7.22 3.85 40.89
N GLY A 392 -6.03 3.85 41.47
CA GLY A 392 -5.39 2.66 42.03
C GLY A 392 -4.52 1.90 41.03
N ARG A 393 -4.58 0.56 41.04
CA ARG A 393 -3.68 -0.29 40.25
C ARG A 393 -4.14 -0.41 38.81
N ASN A 394 -3.20 -0.18 37.88
CA ASN A 394 -3.41 -0.29 36.45
C ASN A 394 -2.28 -1.10 35.81
N ALA A 395 -2.52 -1.64 34.62
CA ALA A 395 -1.51 -2.34 33.82
C ALA A 395 -1.55 -1.87 32.36
N LEU A 396 -0.40 -1.47 31.83
CA LEU A 396 -0.19 -1.20 30.41
C LEU A 396 0.62 -2.34 29.82
N GLY A 397 0.16 -2.88 28.69
CA GLY A 397 0.78 -3.99 27.99
C GLY A 397 0.86 -3.76 26.50
N ALA A 398 1.86 -4.31 25.82
CA ALA A 398 1.98 -4.30 24.38
C ALA A 398 2.43 -5.66 23.84
N VAL A 399 1.92 -6.03 22.66
CA VAL A 399 2.45 -7.14 21.85
C VAL A 399 3.13 -6.54 20.64
N LEU A 400 4.35 -6.98 20.33
CA LEU A 400 5.10 -6.56 19.15
C LEU A 400 5.15 -7.68 18.10
N ALA A 401 5.26 -7.31 16.83
CA ALA A 401 5.58 -8.24 15.75
C ALA A 401 6.51 -7.58 14.73
N ASP A 402 7.03 -8.40 13.82
CA ASP A 402 8.10 -8.03 12.91
C ASP A 402 7.70 -6.93 11.92
N GLY A 403 6.48 -7.00 11.38
CA GLY A 403 5.95 -6.04 10.42
C GLY A 403 6.92 -5.76 9.27
N TRP A 404 6.92 -4.53 8.76
CA TRP A 404 7.88 -4.11 7.72
C TRP A 404 9.30 -3.90 8.27
N TYR A 405 9.47 -3.62 9.56
CA TYR A 405 10.79 -3.32 10.13
C TYR A 405 11.73 -4.52 10.08
N ALA A 406 11.24 -5.70 10.51
CA ALA A 406 12.04 -6.91 10.64
C ALA A 406 11.49 -8.10 9.83
N GLY A 407 10.25 -8.05 9.35
CA GLY A 407 9.61 -9.11 8.58
C GLY A 407 9.98 -9.07 7.10
N ASN A 408 9.47 -10.02 6.34
CA ASN A 408 9.71 -10.13 4.91
C ASN A 408 9.14 -8.93 4.16
N ILE A 409 9.97 -8.28 3.34
CA ILE A 409 9.56 -7.27 2.38
C ILE A 409 9.98 -7.73 0.99
N SER A 410 9.01 -7.83 0.09
CA SER A 410 9.18 -8.36 -1.25
C SER A 410 9.96 -9.69 -1.29
N TRP A 411 10.56 -10.04 -2.42
CA TRP A 411 11.48 -11.17 -2.55
C TRP A 411 12.86 -10.93 -1.91
N PHE A 412 13.02 -9.85 -1.13
CA PHE A 412 14.25 -9.48 -0.43
C PHE A 412 14.38 -10.07 0.96
N GLY A 413 13.28 -10.60 1.47
CA GLY A 413 13.24 -11.26 2.75
C GLY A 413 13.16 -10.30 3.90
N SER A 414 13.54 -10.82 5.05
CA SER A 414 13.42 -10.12 6.32
C SER A 414 14.55 -9.14 6.64
N PHE A 415 14.37 -8.35 7.70
CA PHE A 415 15.40 -7.48 8.31
C PHE A 415 15.91 -6.33 7.44
N GLN A 416 15.03 -5.73 6.65
CA GLN A 416 15.39 -4.58 5.82
C GLN A 416 15.85 -3.37 6.65
N TYR A 417 15.29 -3.19 7.85
CA TYR A 417 15.58 -2.03 8.71
C TYR A 417 16.25 -2.40 10.04
N GLY A 418 15.96 -3.58 10.58
CA GLY A 418 16.71 -4.09 11.73
C GLY A 418 16.19 -5.39 12.30
N ARG A 419 16.92 -5.92 13.29
CA ARG A 419 16.69 -7.25 13.87
C ARG A 419 16.03 -7.21 15.26
N ARG A 420 16.01 -6.08 15.95
CA ARG A 420 15.47 -5.98 17.32
C ARG A 420 14.18 -5.19 17.34
N LEU A 421 13.09 -5.83 17.77
CA LEU A 421 11.82 -5.15 17.99
C LEU A 421 11.91 -4.29 19.23
N ALA A 422 11.26 -3.12 19.17
CA ALA A 422 11.22 -2.22 20.31
C ALA A 422 9.92 -1.43 20.35
N LEU A 423 9.43 -1.19 21.56
CA LEU A 423 8.32 -0.30 21.86
C LEU A 423 8.85 1.02 22.38
N ARG A 424 8.22 2.13 21.98
CA ARG A 424 8.29 3.40 22.69
C ARG A 424 6.87 3.85 22.99
N ALA A 425 6.55 3.97 24.28
CA ALA A 425 5.22 4.39 24.71
C ALA A 425 5.29 5.34 25.92
N GLU A 426 4.46 6.38 25.89
CA GLU A 426 4.33 7.38 26.94
C GLU A 426 2.83 7.62 27.20
N LEU A 427 2.38 7.25 28.40
CA LEU A 427 1.03 7.51 28.91
C LEU A 427 1.09 8.71 29.84
N GLU A 428 0.32 9.75 29.53
CA GLU A 428 0.14 10.92 30.38
C GLU A 428 -1.29 10.96 30.93
N ILE A 429 -1.42 11.14 32.24
CA ILE A 429 -2.68 11.17 32.97
C ILE A 429 -2.75 12.49 33.73
N LEU A 430 -3.64 13.38 33.30
CA LEU A 430 -4.00 14.60 34.01
C LEU A 430 -5.09 14.26 35.03
N HIS A 431 -4.88 14.68 36.27
CA HIS A 431 -5.80 14.49 37.38
C HIS A 431 -6.72 15.70 37.58
N ASP A 432 -7.81 15.51 38.32
CA ASP A 432 -8.75 16.59 38.66
C ASP A 432 -8.11 17.72 39.49
N ASP A 433 -7.09 17.39 40.28
CA ASP A 433 -6.30 18.35 41.06
C ASP A 433 -5.24 19.11 40.23
N GLY A 434 -5.16 18.82 38.92
CA GLY A 434 -4.21 19.44 37.98
C GLY A 434 -2.82 18.80 37.96
N THR A 435 -2.55 17.78 38.78
CA THR A 435 -1.28 17.04 38.74
C THR A 435 -1.22 16.08 37.55
N LEU A 436 0.00 15.64 37.21
CA LEU A 436 0.25 14.76 36.06
C LEU A 436 0.98 13.48 36.51
N THR A 437 0.40 12.32 36.21
CA THR A 437 1.08 11.03 36.28
C THR A 437 1.59 10.65 34.89
N ARG A 438 2.86 10.24 34.79
CA ARG A 438 3.48 9.78 33.53
C ARG A 438 3.99 8.36 33.67
N VAL A 439 3.52 7.47 32.80
CA VAL A 439 4.00 6.10 32.68
C VAL A 439 4.75 5.96 31.36
N ARG A 440 5.98 5.46 31.39
CA ARG A 440 6.90 5.47 30.25
C ARG A 440 7.52 4.11 30.06
N THR A 441 7.80 3.75 28.82
CA THR A 441 8.70 2.62 28.53
C THR A 441 10.09 2.87 29.13
N GLY A 442 10.56 1.90 29.92
CA GLY A 442 11.76 2.03 30.75
C GLY A 442 12.09 0.75 31.52
N PRO A 443 13.01 0.79 32.51
CA PRO A 443 13.55 -0.39 33.19
C PRO A 443 12.54 -1.13 34.08
N GLU A 444 11.42 -0.50 34.44
CA GLU A 444 10.34 -1.10 35.24
C GLU A 444 9.44 -2.06 34.45
N TRP A 445 9.67 -2.18 33.14
CA TRP A 445 8.90 -3.05 32.27
C TRP A 445 9.46 -4.47 32.29
N ARG A 446 8.57 -5.44 32.13
CA ARG A 446 8.91 -6.85 31.94
C ARG A 446 8.50 -7.33 30.57
N ALA A 447 9.18 -8.37 30.09
CA ALA A 447 8.99 -8.94 28.77
C ALA A 447 8.90 -10.47 28.84
N SER A 448 8.06 -11.05 28.00
CA SER A 448 7.89 -12.49 27.79
C SER A 448 7.46 -12.76 26.34
N SER A 449 7.06 -14.00 26.06
CA SER A 449 6.38 -14.41 24.83
C SER A 449 4.95 -14.88 25.14
N GLY A 450 4.13 -15.02 24.11
CA GLY A 450 2.76 -15.53 24.23
C GLY A 450 2.38 -16.45 23.08
N ALA A 451 1.09 -16.45 22.72
CA ALA A 451 0.55 -17.39 21.73
C ALA A 451 1.17 -17.24 20.36
N ILE A 452 1.46 -16.02 19.91
CA ILE A 452 2.00 -15.77 18.57
C ILE A 452 3.47 -16.22 18.54
N ARG A 453 3.74 -17.32 17.84
CA ARG A 453 5.06 -17.95 17.72
C ARG A 453 5.84 -17.43 16.51
N TYR A 454 5.12 -16.95 15.50
CA TYR A 454 5.67 -16.33 14.32
C TYR A 454 4.60 -15.44 13.71
N ALA A 455 4.97 -14.26 13.21
CA ALA A 455 4.07 -13.41 12.46
C ALA A 455 4.84 -12.64 11.39
N ASP A 456 4.39 -12.78 10.14
CA ASP A 456 4.99 -12.14 8.99
C ASP A 456 3.91 -11.72 7.99
N LEU A 457 4.10 -10.56 7.36
CA LEU A 457 3.11 -9.98 6.46
C LEU A 457 2.87 -10.84 5.22
N GLN A 458 3.88 -11.54 4.70
CA GLN A 458 3.78 -12.34 3.48
C GLN A 458 3.51 -13.82 3.77
N ASN A 459 4.13 -14.34 4.82
CA ASN A 459 4.06 -15.77 5.11
C ASN A 459 2.85 -16.16 5.97
N GLY A 460 2.27 -15.22 6.71
CA GLY A 460 1.16 -15.46 7.64
C GLY A 460 1.60 -15.56 9.10
N GLU A 461 0.71 -16.06 9.94
CA GLU A 461 0.89 -16.09 11.39
C GLU A 461 0.74 -17.51 11.97
N ARG A 462 1.66 -17.89 12.87
CA ARG A 462 1.57 -19.12 13.65
C ARG A 462 1.28 -18.80 15.10
N GLN A 463 0.22 -19.39 15.66
CA GLN A 463 -0.14 -19.27 17.07
C GLN A 463 -0.21 -20.63 17.78
N ASP A 464 0.37 -20.72 18.97
CA ASP A 464 0.05 -21.74 19.97
C ASP A 464 -0.87 -21.14 21.03
N LEU A 465 -2.16 -21.38 20.89
CA LEU A 465 -3.17 -20.72 21.71
C LEU A 465 -3.03 -21.07 23.20
N ALA A 466 -2.44 -22.23 23.55
CA ALA A 466 -2.23 -22.59 24.96
C ALA A 466 -1.12 -21.77 25.63
N ALA A 467 -0.26 -21.14 24.84
CA ALA A 467 0.82 -20.30 25.35
C ALA A 467 0.41 -18.86 25.64
N GLU A 468 -0.85 -18.47 25.38
CA GLU A 468 -1.33 -17.13 25.73
C GLU A 468 -1.32 -16.93 27.26
N PRO A 469 -0.59 -15.94 27.78
CA PRO A 469 -0.57 -15.67 29.22
C PRO A 469 -1.89 -14.98 29.64
N LEU A 470 -2.91 -15.75 30.00
CA LEU A 470 -4.24 -15.20 30.31
C LEU A 470 -4.20 -14.14 31.43
N GLY A 471 -4.80 -12.97 31.16
CA GLY A 471 -4.87 -11.85 32.11
C GLY A 471 -3.62 -10.95 32.17
N TRP A 472 -2.60 -11.18 31.34
CA TRP A 472 -1.31 -10.48 31.40
C TRP A 472 -1.41 -8.95 31.32
N SER A 473 -2.39 -8.42 30.60
CA SER A 473 -2.58 -6.98 30.40
C SER A 473 -3.50 -6.33 31.45
N ALA A 474 -3.91 -7.07 32.48
CA ALA A 474 -4.64 -6.56 33.63
C ALA A 474 -3.72 -6.41 34.86
N ALA A 475 -4.12 -5.55 35.80
CA ALA A 475 -3.42 -5.40 37.07
C ALA A 475 -3.64 -6.63 37.96
N GLY A 476 -2.61 -7.02 38.72
CA GLY A 476 -2.67 -8.21 39.59
C GLY A 476 -2.19 -9.50 38.93
N PHE A 477 -1.67 -9.45 37.72
CA PHE A 477 -1.06 -10.59 37.05
C PHE A 477 0.32 -10.89 37.65
N ASP A 478 0.61 -12.18 37.88
CA ASP A 478 1.92 -12.62 38.37
C ASP A 478 2.92 -12.70 37.22
N ASP A 479 3.77 -11.68 37.12
CA ASP A 479 4.84 -11.58 36.12
C ASP A 479 6.23 -11.90 36.67
N ALA A 480 6.32 -12.56 37.84
CA ALA A 480 7.61 -12.89 38.46
C ALA A 480 8.51 -13.74 37.54
N GLY A 481 7.91 -14.58 36.69
CA GLY A 481 8.61 -15.39 35.68
C GLY A 481 8.99 -14.65 34.39
N TRP A 482 8.54 -13.41 34.20
CA TRP A 482 8.89 -12.61 33.02
C TRP A 482 10.28 -12.00 33.21
N LEU A 483 10.99 -11.75 32.10
CA LEU A 483 12.33 -11.15 32.14
C LEU A 483 12.22 -9.62 32.20
N PRO A 484 13.21 -8.89 32.73
CA PRO A 484 13.26 -7.44 32.58
C PRO A 484 13.34 -7.04 31.09
N ALA A 485 12.57 -6.04 30.69
CA ALA A 485 12.74 -5.42 29.38
C ALA A 485 14.09 -4.68 29.32
N VAL A 486 14.70 -4.62 28.14
CA VAL A 486 16.02 -3.99 27.97
C VAL A 486 15.96 -2.79 27.03
N PRO A 487 16.79 -1.76 27.23
CA PRO A 487 16.91 -0.65 26.29
C PRO A 487 17.31 -1.13 24.89
N VAL A 488 16.76 -0.49 23.86
CA VAL A 488 17.12 -0.71 22.45
C VAL A 488 17.51 0.63 21.82
N SER A 489 18.60 0.66 21.06
CA SER A 489 18.98 1.84 20.28
C SER A 489 18.16 1.88 18.97
N PRO A 490 17.38 2.94 18.71
CA PRO A 490 16.60 3.03 17.49
C PRO A 490 17.46 3.42 16.27
N PRO A 491 16.97 3.20 15.03
CA PRO A 491 17.51 3.87 13.86
C PRO A 491 17.38 5.40 13.98
N ALA A 492 18.17 6.14 13.20
CA ALA A 492 18.29 7.61 13.29
C ALA A 492 17.08 8.40 12.76
N GLY A 493 15.97 7.73 12.41
CA GLY A 493 14.80 8.36 11.81
C GLY A 493 14.08 9.32 12.75
N ARG A 494 13.52 10.39 12.19
CA ARG A 494 12.77 11.41 12.94
C ARG A 494 11.39 10.87 13.31
N LEU A 495 10.97 11.07 14.56
CA LEU A 495 9.61 10.76 15.00
C LEU A 495 8.64 11.89 14.62
N THR A 496 7.50 11.52 14.05
CA THR A 496 6.45 12.47 13.64
C THR A 496 5.07 11.91 13.96
N ALA A 497 4.09 12.77 14.24
CA ALA A 497 2.71 12.32 14.37
C ALA A 497 2.20 11.64 13.08
N ALA A 498 1.44 10.55 13.24
CA ALA A 498 0.77 9.91 12.12
C ALA A 498 -0.31 10.84 11.52
N VAL A 499 -0.20 11.10 10.22
CA VAL A 499 -1.22 11.85 9.44
C VAL A 499 -2.01 10.91 8.52
N ALA A 500 -1.39 9.83 8.07
CA ALA A 500 -2.07 8.80 7.30
C ALA A 500 -3.20 8.16 8.13
N PRO A 501 -4.39 7.91 7.54
CA PRO A 501 -5.43 7.14 8.21
C PRO A 501 -4.91 5.76 8.61
N PRO A 502 -5.18 5.29 9.84
CA PRO A 502 -4.72 3.98 10.30
C PRO A 502 -5.42 2.85 9.54
N ILE A 503 -4.81 1.66 9.53
CA ILE A 503 -5.42 0.46 8.97
C ILE A 503 -6.48 -0.04 9.96
N ARG A 504 -7.71 -0.26 9.48
CA ARG A 504 -8.83 -0.76 10.29
C ARG A 504 -9.63 -1.79 9.50
N VAL A 505 -10.35 -2.65 10.23
CA VAL A 505 -11.38 -3.49 9.62
C VAL A 505 -12.61 -2.63 9.34
N HIS A 506 -13.09 -2.64 8.10
CA HIS A 506 -14.25 -1.85 7.65
C HIS A 506 -15.50 -2.68 7.45
N GLU A 507 -15.33 -3.92 7.01
CA GLU A 507 -16.43 -4.85 6.75
C GLU A 507 -16.00 -6.29 7.06
N GLU A 508 -16.99 -7.10 7.42
CA GLU A 508 -16.86 -8.54 7.62
C GLU A 508 -17.66 -9.24 6.49
N LEU A 509 -17.05 -10.18 5.77
CA LEU A 509 -17.68 -10.93 4.69
C LEU A 509 -17.82 -12.40 5.06
N GLU A 510 -19.04 -12.92 4.96
CA GLU A 510 -19.33 -14.36 5.01
C GLU A 510 -19.11 -14.98 3.62
N PRO A 511 -18.64 -16.24 3.53
CA PRO A 511 -18.46 -16.88 2.24
C PRO A 511 -19.80 -17.12 1.53
N VAL A 512 -19.78 -16.96 0.21
CA VAL A 512 -20.93 -17.29 -0.65
C VAL A 512 -21.07 -18.81 -0.83
N ALA A 513 -19.98 -19.57 -0.61
CA ALA A 513 -19.99 -21.03 -0.63
C ALA A 513 -18.88 -21.60 0.26
N VAL A 514 -19.17 -22.72 0.91
CA VAL A 514 -18.18 -23.56 1.62
C VAL A 514 -18.41 -25.01 1.25
N TRP A 515 -17.36 -25.73 0.83
CA TRP A 515 -17.45 -27.13 0.45
C TRP A 515 -16.22 -27.94 0.88
N GLU A 516 -16.39 -29.25 1.03
CA GLU A 516 -15.30 -30.16 1.35
C GLU A 516 -14.62 -30.63 0.05
N ARG A 517 -13.30 -30.42 -0.07
CA ARG A 517 -12.48 -30.88 -1.21
C ARG A 517 -11.99 -32.32 -1.00
N GLY A 518 -11.75 -32.69 0.25
CA GLY A 518 -11.31 -34.02 0.68
C GLY A 518 -11.49 -34.15 2.19
N PRO A 519 -11.32 -35.35 2.77
CA PRO A 519 -11.65 -35.59 4.18
C PRO A 519 -11.00 -34.58 5.14
N GLY A 520 -11.82 -33.70 5.73
CA GLY A 520 -11.37 -32.68 6.68
C GLY A 520 -10.67 -31.46 6.07
N VAL A 521 -10.78 -31.26 4.74
CA VAL A 521 -10.25 -30.10 4.01
C VAL A 521 -11.40 -29.37 3.33
N TRP A 522 -11.60 -28.11 3.71
CA TRP A 522 -12.70 -27.27 3.27
C TRP A 522 -12.19 -26.11 2.44
N ILE A 523 -12.92 -25.69 1.42
CA ILE A 523 -12.69 -24.43 0.70
C ILE A 523 -13.87 -23.51 0.96
N ALA A 524 -13.57 -22.24 1.27
CA ALA A 524 -14.52 -21.15 1.33
C ALA A 524 -14.27 -20.17 0.16
N ASP A 525 -15.31 -19.83 -0.59
CA ASP A 525 -15.32 -18.74 -1.58
C ASP A 525 -16.03 -17.53 -0.98
N PHE A 526 -15.35 -16.39 -0.86
CA PHE A 526 -15.94 -15.14 -0.37
C PHE A 526 -16.70 -14.35 -1.45
N GLY A 527 -16.67 -14.79 -2.71
CA GLY A 527 -17.31 -14.13 -3.84
C GLY A 527 -16.67 -12.78 -4.21
N GLN A 528 -15.56 -12.43 -3.56
CA GLN A 528 -14.84 -11.17 -3.70
C GLN A 528 -13.35 -11.40 -3.38
N ASN A 529 -12.47 -11.05 -4.31
CA ASN A 529 -11.04 -10.90 -4.04
C ASN A 529 -10.82 -9.67 -3.15
N LEU A 530 -10.50 -9.90 -1.89
CA LEU A 530 -10.42 -8.91 -0.80
C LEU A 530 -9.01 -8.89 -0.20
N VAL A 531 -8.78 -7.95 0.72
CA VAL A 531 -7.53 -7.87 1.48
C VAL A 531 -7.82 -7.80 2.97
N GLY A 532 -7.14 -8.64 3.74
CA GLY A 532 -7.39 -8.80 5.17
C GLY A 532 -6.98 -10.18 5.67
N TRP A 533 -7.78 -10.76 6.55
CA TRP A 533 -7.55 -12.10 7.12
C TRP A 533 -8.86 -12.78 7.48
N VAL A 534 -8.82 -14.05 7.91
CA VAL A 534 -10.01 -14.81 8.31
C VAL A 534 -10.11 -14.94 9.84
N ARG A 535 -11.33 -14.82 10.35
CA ARG A 535 -11.75 -15.33 11.66
C ARG A 535 -12.53 -16.63 11.44
N LEU A 536 -12.03 -17.73 12.01
CA LEU A 536 -12.62 -19.06 11.91
C LEU A 536 -13.06 -19.53 13.29
N THR A 537 -14.26 -20.07 13.44
CA THR A 537 -14.68 -20.82 14.63
C THR A 537 -14.95 -22.28 14.25
N GLY A 538 -14.39 -23.22 15.01
CA GLY A 538 -14.54 -24.64 14.71
C GLY A 538 -14.05 -25.56 15.82
N ARG A 539 -14.25 -26.85 15.60
CA ARG A 539 -13.81 -27.92 16.52
C ARG A 539 -12.49 -28.50 16.05
N ALA A 540 -11.47 -28.39 16.89
CA ALA A 540 -10.13 -28.91 16.61
C ALA A 540 -9.48 -29.42 17.90
N GLY A 541 -8.73 -30.51 17.77
CA GLY A 541 -7.93 -31.03 18.86
C GLY A 541 -6.49 -30.54 18.81
N ARG A 542 -5.72 -30.85 19.85
CA ARG A 542 -4.31 -30.44 19.96
C ARG A 542 -3.35 -31.29 19.11
N GLU A 543 -3.84 -32.32 18.43
CA GLU A 543 -2.98 -33.29 17.75
C GLU A 543 -2.30 -32.69 16.50
N ARG A 544 -2.92 -31.68 15.89
CA ARG A 544 -2.42 -30.98 14.70
C ARG A 544 -2.94 -29.54 14.67
N PRO A 545 -2.23 -28.60 14.02
CA PRO A 545 -2.72 -27.24 13.86
C PRO A 545 -3.93 -27.17 12.93
N VAL A 546 -4.77 -26.16 13.15
CA VAL A 546 -5.73 -25.65 12.16
C VAL A 546 -4.96 -24.73 11.21
N VAL A 547 -5.09 -24.95 9.89
CA VAL A 547 -4.31 -24.24 8.87
C VAL A 547 -5.24 -23.57 7.87
N LEU A 548 -5.00 -22.28 7.60
CA LEU A 548 -5.73 -21.45 6.64
C LEU A 548 -4.77 -21.02 5.53
N ARG A 549 -5.01 -21.48 4.28
CA ARG A 549 -4.23 -21.06 3.10
C ARG A 549 -5.08 -20.16 2.21
N HIS A 550 -4.51 -19.08 1.70
CA HIS A 550 -5.23 -18.03 1.01
C HIS A 550 -4.85 -17.95 -0.48
N ALA A 551 -5.81 -17.77 -1.38
CA ALA A 551 -5.56 -17.60 -2.81
C ALA A 551 -6.54 -16.62 -3.50
N GLU A 552 -6.07 -15.95 -4.55
CA GLU A 552 -6.93 -15.08 -5.37
C GLU A 552 -7.86 -15.86 -6.29
N VAL A 553 -7.39 -16.98 -6.83
CA VAL A 553 -8.09 -17.79 -7.84
C VAL A 553 -7.94 -19.29 -7.55
N LEU A 554 -8.81 -20.09 -8.16
CA LEU A 554 -8.70 -21.54 -8.17
C LEU A 554 -7.96 -22.02 -9.44
N ASP A 555 -7.32 -23.19 -9.35
CA ASP A 555 -6.79 -23.91 -10.50
C ASP A 555 -7.89 -24.67 -11.27
N HIS A 556 -7.50 -25.35 -12.34
CA HIS A 556 -8.40 -26.11 -13.20
C HIS A 556 -9.03 -27.35 -12.53
N GLU A 557 -8.51 -27.80 -11.39
CA GLU A 557 -9.05 -28.88 -10.57
C GLU A 557 -9.87 -28.34 -9.37
N GLY A 558 -10.15 -27.03 -9.35
CA GLY A 558 -10.87 -26.37 -8.26
C GLY A 558 -10.07 -26.27 -6.96
N GLY A 559 -8.75 -26.40 -7.02
CA GLY A 559 -7.81 -26.21 -5.90
C GLY A 559 -7.32 -24.79 -5.80
N LEU A 560 -6.64 -24.44 -4.71
CA LEU A 560 -6.04 -23.11 -4.60
C LEU A 560 -4.90 -22.96 -5.62
N HIS A 561 -4.96 -21.91 -6.45
CA HIS A 561 -3.81 -21.52 -7.26
C HIS A 561 -2.86 -20.63 -6.45
N LEU A 562 -1.75 -21.20 -5.99
CA LEU A 562 -0.77 -20.51 -5.13
C LEU A 562 0.49 -20.04 -5.86
N ALA A 563 0.70 -20.48 -7.10
CA ALA A 563 1.96 -20.24 -7.80
C ALA A 563 2.24 -18.74 -8.04
N ASN A 564 1.20 -17.94 -8.27
CA ASN A 564 1.32 -16.50 -8.49
C ASN A 564 1.59 -15.68 -7.20
N LEU A 565 1.53 -16.31 -6.03
CA LEU A 565 2.01 -15.74 -4.76
C LEU A 565 3.54 -15.75 -4.66
N ARG A 566 4.19 -16.51 -5.55
CA ARG A 566 5.64 -16.73 -5.61
C ARG A 566 6.15 -17.28 -4.28
N SER A 567 7.00 -16.54 -3.57
CA SER A 567 7.60 -17.03 -2.33
C SER A 567 6.78 -16.69 -1.08
N ALA A 568 5.71 -15.89 -1.19
CA ALA A 568 4.79 -15.61 -0.09
C ALA A 568 3.90 -16.83 0.21
N ARG A 569 3.95 -17.33 1.45
CA ARG A 569 3.14 -18.50 1.85
C ARG A 569 1.66 -18.19 2.04
N ALA A 570 1.32 -16.97 2.48
CA ALA A 570 -0.05 -16.55 2.81
C ALA A 570 -0.84 -17.59 3.64
N THR A 571 -0.22 -18.12 4.70
CA THR A 571 -0.74 -19.26 5.47
C THR A 571 -0.74 -18.97 6.98
N ASP A 572 -1.91 -19.10 7.60
CA ASP A 572 -2.07 -18.94 9.05
C ASP A 572 -2.26 -20.30 9.74
N GLU A 573 -1.57 -20.52 10.85
CA GLU A 573 -1.51 -21.79 11.57
C GLU A 573 -1.86 -21.59 13.05
N PHE A 574 -2.80 -22.37 13.58
CA PHE A 574 -3.23 -22.27 14.97
C PHE A 574 -3.20 -23.64 15.64
N LEU A 575 -2.35 -23.81 16.64
CA LEU A 575 -2.40 -24.94 17.55
C LEU A 575 -3.46 -24.67 18.63
N PRO A 576 -4.59 -25.42 18.66
CA PRO A 576 -5.71 -25.14 19.56
C PRO A 576 -5.35 -25.31 21.04
N ARG A 577 -6.06 -24.68 21.98
CA ARG A 577 -5.94 -24.94 23.42
C ARG A 577 -6.51 -26.30 23.81
N GLY A 578 -7.44 -26.84 23.02
CA GLY A 578 -8.21 -28.04 23.34
C GLY A 578 -9.54 -27.74 24.04
N GLN A 579 -10.04 -26.51 23.92
CA GLN A 579 -11.38 -26.09 24.31
C GLN A 579 -12.23 -26.09 23.02
N GLU A 580 -13.39 -26.74 22.99
CA GLU A 580 -14.18 -26.82 21.75
C GLU A 580 -15.59 -26.24 21.95
N PRO A 581 -16.10 -25.37 21.05
CA PRO A 581 -15.39 -24.78 19.89
C PRO A 581 -14.39 -23.68 20.29
N GLU A 582 -13.41 -23.44 19.43
CA GLU A 582 -12.40 -22.38 19.57
C GLU A 582 -12.42 -21.43 18.36
N THR A 583 -11.99 -20.18 18.57
CA THR A 583 -11.88 -19.16 17.51
C THR A 583 -10.41 -18.91 17.16
N PHE A 584 -10.11 -18.90 15.87
CA PHE A 584 -8.80 -18.74 15.27
C PHE A 584 -8.79 -17.46 14.44
N GLU A 585 -7.90 -16.52 14.78
CA GLU A 585 -7.77 -15.24 14.08
C GLU A 585 -6.34 -14.69 14.23
N PRO A 586 -5.65 -14.34 13.13
CA PRO A 586 -4.31 -13.75 13.20
C PRO A 586 -4.36 -12.27 13.62
N ARG A 587 -3.22 -11.70 14.03
CA ARG A 587 -3.15 -10.30 14.51
C ARG A 587 -2.21 -9.40 13.71
N PHE A 588 -1.13 -9.94 13.16
CA PHE A 588 0.00 -9.18 12.59
C PHE A 588 0.37 -9.61 11.16
N THR A 589 -0.62 -10.07 10.38
CA THR A 589 -0.47 -10.40 8.96
C THR A 589 -1.70 -9.95 8.16
N PHE A 590 -1.59 -9.98 6.84
CA PHE A 590 -2.71 -9.80 5.91
C PHE A 590 -2.43 -10.51 4.60
N HIS A 591 -3.50 -10.88 3.90
CA HIS A 591 -3.46 -11.62 2.64
C HIS A 591 -4.39 -10.96 1.63
N GLY A 592 -4.07 -11.03 0.33
CA GLY A 592 -5.00 -10.75 -0.77
C GLY A 592 -5.59 -12.05 -1.30
N PHE A 593 -6.90 -12.24 -1.19
CA PHE A 593 -7.54 -13.53 -1.49
C PHE A 593 -9.03 -13.41 -1.78
N ARG A 594 -9.57 -14.38 -2.52
CA ARG A 594 -11.01 -14.67 -2.61
C ARG A 594 -11.35 -16.01 -1.97
N TYR A 595 -10.40 -16.95 -2.00
CA TYR A 595 -10.58 -18.32 -1.57
C TYR A 595 -9.69 -18.63 -0.37
N VAL A 596 -10.23 -19.40 0.57
CA VAL A 596 -9.48 -19.93 1.70
C VAL A 596 -9.68 -21.43 1.81
N GLU A 597 -8.58 -22.16 1.90
CA GLU A 597 -8.61 -23.57 2.27
C GLU A 597 -8.36 -23.72 3.77
N VAL A 598 -9.23 -24.48 4.44
CA VAL A 598 -9.19 -24.77 5.87
C VAL A 598 -8.92 -26.26 6.07
N SER A 599 -7.89 -26.57 6.85
CA SER A 599 -7.60 -27.94 7.29
C SER A 599 -7.33 -27.99 8.79
N GLY A 600 -7.30 -29.20 9.35
CA GLY A 600 -7.02 -29.41 10.78
C GLY A 600 -8.25 -29.53 11.69
N LEU A 601 -9.43 -29.11 11.21
CA LEU A 601 -10.69 -29.28 11.94
C LEU A 601 -11.13 -30.76 12.03
N ARG A 602 -11.98 -31.06 13.01
CA ARG A 602 -12.64 -32.38 13.22
C ARG A 602 -14.00 -32.49 12.53
N ALA A 603 -14.58 -31.36 12.12
CA ALA A 603 -15.85 -31.23 11.43
C ALA A 603 -15.82 -29.99 10.53
N ALA A 604 -16.94 -29.72 9.83
CA ALA A 604 -17.11 -28.47 9.10
C ALA A 604 -16.89 -27.25 10.00
N PRO A 605 -16.36 -26.12 9.47
CA PRO A 605 -16.35 -24.84 10.16
C PRO A 605 -17.73 -24.48 10.73
N GLU A 606 -17.77 -24.02 11.99
CA GLU A 606 -19.02 -23.50 12.58
C GLU A 606 -19.30 -22.08 12.09
N SER A 607 -18.25 -21.26 11.92
CA SER A 607 -18.30 -19.99 11.21
C SER A 607 -16.95 -19.66 10.57
N ILE A 608 -16.97 -18.95 9.44
CA ILE A 608 -15.78 -18.48 8.75
C ILE A 608 -16.08 -17.11 8.15
N THR A 609 -15.33 -16.10 8.55
CA THR A 609 -15.62 -14.70 8.18
C THR A 609 -14.32 -14.02 7.77
N ALA A 610 -14.29 -13.37 6.61
CA ALA A 610 -13.18 -12.52 6.20
C ALA A 610 -13.31 -11.13 6.82
N ARG A 611 -12.23 -10.64 7.42
CA ARG A 611 -12.09 -9.28 7.99
C ARG A 611 -11.42 -8.39 6.95
N VAL A 612 -12.19 -7.56 6.24
CA VAL A 612 -11.64 -6.68 5.20
C VAL A 612 -10.99 -5.46 5.84
N ALA A 613 -9.69 -5.29 5.62
CA ALA A 613 -8.91 -4.23 6.24
C ALA A 613 -8.19 -3.35 5.22
N HIS A 614 -8.21 -2.03 5.44
CA HIS A 614 -7.47 -1.04 4.66
C HIS A 614 -7.37 0.28 5.44
N ALA A 615 -6.62 1.25 4.93
CA ALA A 615 -6.54 2.59 5.53
C ALA A 615 -7.94 3.20 5.71
N ALA A 616 -8.19 3.83 6.86
CA ALA A 616 -9.49 4.34 7.28
C ALA A 616 -9.94 5.62 6.53
N MET A 617 -9.99 5.54 5.21
CA MET A 617 -10.45 6.59 4.31
C MET A 617 -11.96 6.55 4.18
N ALA A 618 -12.59 7.72 4.17
CA ALA A 618 -14.04 7.81 3.93
C ALA A 618 -14.36 7.75 2.43
N PRO A 619 -15.41 7.03 1.99
CA PRO A 619 -15.89 7.12 0.62
C PRO A 619 -16.20 8.57 0.22
N ALA A 620 -15.88 8.92 -1.02
CA ALA A 620 -16.05 10.27 -1.56
C ALA A 620 -16.82 10.32 -2.89
N GLY A 621 -16.89 9.22 -3.64
CA GLY A 621 -17.50 9.20 -4.97
C GLY A 621 -18.43 8.01 -5.18
N GLU A 622 -19.47 8.24 -5.98
CA GLU A 622 -20.44 7.24 -6.42
C GLU A 622 -20.60 7.34 -7.94
N PHE A 623 -20.70 6.19 -8.60
CA PHE A 623 -20.96 6.08 -10.03
C PHE A 623 -21.85 4.86 -10.32
N ALA A 624 -22.87 5.05 -11.15
CA ALA A 624 -23.69 3.98 -11.71
C ALA A 624 -24.21 4.38 -13.09
N CYS A 625 -24.44 3.41 -13.97
CA CYS A 625 -24.99 3.63 -15.30
C CYS A 625 -25.90 2.47 -15.74
N SER A 626 -26.51 2.60 -16.91
CA SER A 626 -27.43 1.60 -17.45
C SER A 626 -26.78 0.28 -17.89
N ASP A 627 -25.44 0.20 -17.97
CA ASP A 627 -24.71 -1.02 -18.29
C ASP A 627 -24.16 -1.68 -17.01
N GLU A 628 -24.75 -2.81 -16.62
CA GLU A 628 -24.36 -3.53 -15.40
C GLU A 628 -22.92 -4.07 -15.44
N ARG A 629 -22.36 -4.28 -16.63
CA ARG A 629 -20.95 -4.69 -16.78
C ARG A 629 -20.02 -3.55 -16.36
N LEU A 630 -20.36 -2.31 -16.71
CA LEU A 630 -19.62 -1.12 -16.27
C LEU A 630 -19.83 -0.84 -14.77
N ASN A 631 -21.02 -1.12 -14.24
CA ASN A 631 -21.24 -1.05 -12.79
C ASN A 631 -20.39 -2.10 -12.05
N ARG A 632 -20.20 -3.30 -12.63
CA ARG A 632 -19.28 -4.31 -12.10
C ARG A 632 -17.83 -3.85 -12.20
N LEU A 633 -17.40 -3.31 -13.34
CA LEU A 633 -16.08 -2.71 -13.50
C LEU A 633 -15.81 -1.65 -12.42
N GLN A 634 -16.77 -0.75 -12.16
CA GLN A 634 -16.64 0.25 -11.10
C GLN A 634 -16.44 -0.37 -9.71
N ARG A 635 -17.20 -1.44 -9.40
CA ARG A 635 -17.01 -2.18 -8.14
C ARG A 635 -15.61 -2.79 -8.06
N ASN A 636 -15.12 -3.37 -9.16
CA ASN A 636 -13.78 -3.96 -9.24
C ASN A 636 -12.66 -2.92 -9.04
N ILE A 637 -12.82 -1.72 -9.60
CA ILE A 637 -11.92 -0.58 -9.39
C ILE A 637 -11.85 -0.21 -7.90
N VAL A 638 -13.01 -0.07 -7.25
CA VAL A 638 -13.10 0.29 -5.83
C VAL A 638 -12.48 -0.79 -4.94
N TRP A 639 -12.74 -2.07 -5.21
CA TRP A 639 -12.13 -3.18 -4.47
C TRP A 639 -10.61 -3.26 -4.67
N GLY A 640 -10.14 -3.04 -5.90
CA GLY A 640 -8.70 -2.99 -6.19
C GLY A 640 -7.99 -1.84 -5.48
N GLN A 641 -8.65 -0.68 -5.37
CA GLN A 641 -8.15 0.44 -4.57
C GLN A 641 -8.08 0.10 -3.08
N ARG A 642 -9.18 -0.40 -2.49
CA ARG A 642 -9.23 -0.76 -1.07
C ARG A 642 -8.12 -1.72 -0.70
N GLY A 643 -7.95 -2.76 -1.51
CA GLY A 643 -6.96 -3.80 -1.25
C GLY A 643 -5.51 -3.31 -1.21
N ASN A 644 -5.22 -2.25 -1.93
CA ASN A 644 -3.85 -1.74 -2.10
C ASN A 644 -3.59 -0.41 -1.38
N PHE A 645 -4.50 0.05 -0.52
CA PHE A 645 -4.31 1.25 0.30
C PHE A 645 -4.12 0.82 1.76
N LEU A 646 -2.98 0.17 2.02
CA LEU A 646 -2.65 -0.46 3.29
C LEU A 646 -1.22 -0.08 3.68
N ALA A 647 -1.10 0.87 4.61
CA ALA A 647 0.13 1.62 4.94
C ALA A 647 0.69 2.50 3.80
N VAL A 648 0.86 1.96 2.60
CA VAL A 648 1.36 2.63 1.38
C VAL A 648 0.49 2.22 0.18
N PRO A 649 0.46 2.99 -0.94
CA PRO A 649 -0.26 2.59 -2.15
C PRO A 649 0.48 1.46 -2.86
N THR A 650 0.17 0.21 -2.53
CA THR A 650 0.88 -0.98 -3.04
C THR A 650 0.52 -1.29 -4.49
N ASP A 651 1.43 -1.93 -5.22
CA ASP A 651 1.13 -2.51 -6.53
C ASP A 651 0.08 -3.62 -6.44
N CYS A 652 0.33 -4.59 -5.57
CA CYS A 652 -0.54 -5.73 -5.32
C CYS A 652 -0.49 -6.16 -3.83
N PRO A 653 -1.52 -6.82 -3.27
CA PRO A 653 -1.59 -7.08 -1.83
C PRO A 653 -1.31 -8.53 -1.39
N GLN A 654 -1.04 -9.45 -2.33
CA GLN A 654 -1.03 -10.90 -2.11
C GLN A 654 0.36 -11.53 -2.16
N ARG A 655 1.16 -11.24 -3.19
CA ARG A 655 2.45 -11.91 -3.43
C ARG A 655 3.56 -11.31 -2.57
N ASP A 656 4.76 -11.85 -2.69
CA ASP A 656 6.01 -11.34 -2.14
C ASP A 656 6.49 -10.05 -2.83
N GLU A 657 5.66 -9.01 -2.83
CA GLU A 657 6.00 -7.68 -3.35
C GLU A 657 5.43 -6.59 -2.46
N ARG A 658 4.18 -6.17 -2.70
CA ARG A 658 3.42 -5.23 -1.86
C ARG A 658 4.17 -3.93 -1.62
N LEU A 659 4.77 -3.39 -2.69
CA LEU A 659 5.64 -2.22 -2.66
C LEU A 659 4.89 -0.99 -3.14
N GLY A 660 5.25 0.18 -2.60
CA GLY A 660 4.70 1.46 -3.04
C GLY A 660 5.25 1.89 -4.39
N TRP A 661 4.88 1.20 -5.47
CA TRP A 661 5.34 1.49 -6.82
C TRP A 661 4.80 2.84 -7.31
N THR A 662 5.72 3.71 -7.72
CA THR A 662 5.41 5.12 -7.99
C THR A 662 4.60 5.30 -9.28
N GLY A 663 4.89 4.53 -10.33
CA GLY A 663 4.18 4.59 -11.61
C GLY A 663 2.70 4.18 -11.49
N ASP A 664 2.43 3.17 -10.69
CA ASP A 664 1.10 2.62 -10.45
C ASP A 664 0.18 3.68 -9.83
N ILE A 665 0.61 4.29 -8.72
CA ILE A 665 -0.22 5.28 -8.04
C ILE A 665 -0.36 6.57 -8.84
N TRP A 666 0.66 6.94 -9.63
CA TRP A 666 0.52 8.02 -10.59
C TRP A 666 -0.64 7.76 -11.55
N ALA A 667 -0.65 6.61 -12.24
CA ALA A 667 -1.67 6.25 -13.21
C ALA A 667 -3.08 6.27 -12.58
N PHE A 668 -3.19 5.84 -11.34
CA PHE A 668 -4.48 5.63 -10.66
C PHE A 668 -4.98 6.82 -9.83
N ALA A 669 -4.12 7.78 -9.46
CA ALA A 669 -4.44 8.83 -8.49
C ALA A 669 -5.74 9.60 -8.76
N PRO A 670 -6.07 10.03 -10.00
CA PRO A 670 -7.34 10.71 -10.26
C PRO A 670 -8.57 9.86 -9.90
N THR A 671 -8.52 8.56 -10.23
CA THR A 671 -9.58 7.61 -9.90
C THR A 671 -9.66 7.38 -8.40
N ALA A 672 -8.51 7.21 -7.74
CA ALA A 672 -8.42 7.00 -6.30
C ALA A 672 -9.03 8.17 -5.50
N LEU A 673 -8.72 9.40 -5.93
CA LEU A 673 -9.25 10.63 -5.36
C LEU A 673 -10.69 10.89 -5.75
N PHE A 674 -11.27 10.25 -6.76
CA PHE A 674 -12.72 10.32 -6.92
C PHE A 674 -13.42 9.43 -5.89
N ASN A 675 -12.97 8.18 -5.77
CA ASN A 675 -13.63 7.15 -4.97
C ASN A 675 -13.56 7.39 -3.46
N TYR A 676 -12.43 7.85 -2.93
CA TYR A 676 -12.16 8.00 -1.51
C TYR A 676 -11.53 9.34 -1.14
N ASP A 677 -11.72 9.76 0.11
CA ASP A 677 -10.94 10.83 0.74
C ASP A 677 -9.53 10.32 1.11
N ALA A 678 -8.71 10.11 0.08
CA ALA A 678 -7.37 9.56 0.18
C ALA A 678 -6.27 10.63 0.33
N ALA A 679 -6.63 11.90 0.54
CA ALA A 679 -5.67 13.01 0.52
C ALA A 679 -4.60 12.88 1.62
N ALA A 680 -5.02 12.60 2.86
CA ALA A 680 -4.08 12.42 3.98
C ALA A 680 -3.15 11.21 3.80
N PHE A 681 -3.66 10.11 3.23
CA PHE A 681 -2.88 8.92 2.89
C PHE A 681 -1.78 9.26 1.86
N LEU A 682 -2.16 9.91 0.76
CA LEU A 682 -1.24 10.27 -0.33
C LEU A 682 -0.27 11.39 0.06
N ARG A 683 -0.67 12.35 0.91
CA ARG A 683 0.23 13.36 1.50
C ARG A 683 1.32 12.72 2.37
N SER A 684 0.94 11.73 3.19
CA SER A 684 1.89 11.01 4.02
C SER A 684 2.90 10.26 3.16
N TRP A 685 2.43 9.57 2.12
CA TRP A 685 3.31 8.83 1.20
C TRP A 685 4.18 9.76 0.35
N LEU A 686 3.68 10.92 -0.10
CA LEU A 686 4.50 11.94 -0.78
C LEU A 686 5.66 12.44 0.08
N THR A 687 5.48 12.48 1.40
CA THR A 687 6.59 12.81 2.30
C THR A 687 7.65 11.70 2.27
N ASP A 688 7.26 10.42 2.20
CA ASP A 688 8.22 9.32 2.00
C ASP A 688 8.92 9.43 0.63
N VAL A 689 8.21 9.89 -0.42
CA VAL A 689 8.79 10.08 -1.76
C VAL A 689 9.87 11.17 -1.71
N ILE A 690 9.60 12.27 -0.99
CA ILE A 690 10.58 13.35 -0.78
C ILE A 690 11.76 12.85 0.05
N ASP A 691 11.52 12.11 1.13
CA ASP A 691 12.57 11.55 1.99
C ASP A 691 13.48 10.56 1.22
N ALA A 692 12.92 9.85 0.23
CA ALA A 692 13.64 8.90 -0.62
C ALA A 692 14.29 9.53 -1.87
N GLN A 693 14.02 10.81 -2.18
CA GLN A 693 14.58 11.46 -3.36
C GLN A 693 16.10 11.63 -3.22
N GLY A 694 16.87 11.05 -4.14
CA GLY A 694 18.32 11.11 -4.12
C GLY A 694 18.87 12.54 -4.28
N ASP A 695 20.10 12.79 -3.83
CA ASP A 695 20.74 14.11 -3.87
C ASP A 695 20.84 14.72 -5.28
N ASP A 696 20.90 13.88 -6.32
CA ASP A 696 20.91 14.29 -7.73
C ASP A 696 19.52 14.62 -8.30
N GLY A 697 18.47 14.47 -7.50
CA GLY A 697 17.08 14.73 -7.87
C GLY A 697 16.32 13.48 -8.35
N ALA A 698 16.97 12.32 -8.47
CA ALA A 698 16.32 11.07 -8.89
C ALA A 698 15.27 10.61 -7.86
N VAL A 699 14.11 10.19 -8.35
CA VAL A 699 13.06 9.56 -7.53
C VAL A 699 13.13 8.04 -7.70
N THR A 700 13.03 7.29 -6.60
CA THR A 700 13.10 5.82 -6.60
C THR A 700 11.87 5.19 -7.26
N HIS A 701 12.00 3.94 -7.73
CA HIS A 701 10.88 3.24 -8.41
C HIS A 701 9.78 2.81 -7.44
N VAL A 702 10.16 2.53 -6.19
CA VAL A 702 9.24 2.25 -5.08
C VAL A 702 9.57 3.12 -3.89
N VAL A 703 8.55 3.41 -3.09
CA VAL A 703 8.65 4.20 -1.87
C VAL A 703 7.78 3.56 -0.78
N PRO A 704 8.31 3.22 0.41
CA PRO A 704 9.71 3.31 0.85
C PRO A 704 10.71 2.53 -0.02
N ASP A 705 11.93 3.05 -0.15
CA ASP A 705 12.94 2.45 -1.03
C ASP A 705 13.64 1.23 -0.39
N VAL A 706 13.32 0.07 -0.96
CA VAL A 706 13.95 -1.22 -0.66
C VAL A 706 14.59 -1.86 -1.89
N LEU A 707 14.57 -1.17 -3.04
CA LEU A 707 15.06 -1.66 -4.33
C LEU A 707 16.48 -1.20 -4.63
N SER A 708 16.86 0.01 -4.18
CA SER A 708 18.21 0.52 -4.45
C SER A 708 19.30 -0.38 -3.84
N GLY A 709 20.38 -0.56 -4.59
CA GLY A 709 21.46 -1.49 -4.32
C GLY A 709 21.17 -2.97 -4.61
N ARG A 710 19.97 -3.33 -5.11
CA ARG A 710 19.58 -4.75 -5.34
C ARG A 710 19.57 -5.20 -6.79
N GLY A 711 19.77 -4.29 -7.74
CA GLY A 711 19.91 -4.60 -9.17
C GLY A 711 18.76 -5.42 -9.76
N LEU A 712 17.63 -4.78 -10.09
CA LEU A 712 16.46 -5.43 -10.72
C LEU A 712 16.76 -6.11 -12.07
N SER A 713 17.86 -5.72 -12.73
CA SER A 713 18.40 -6.33 -13.94
C SER A 713 19.79 -5.74 -14.21
N PRO A 714 20.65 -6.39 -15.04
CA PRO A 714 22.03 -5.94 -15.33
C PRO A 714 22.18 -4.55 -15.98
N GLY A 715 21.10 -3.79 -16.19
CA GLY A 715 21.13 -2.47 -16.81
C GLY A 715 20.05 -1.47 -16.36
N ALA A 716 19.19 -1.82 -15.39
CA ALA A 716 18.23 -0.86 -14.83
C ALA A 716 18.93 -0.01 -13.76
N LYS A 717 18.91 1.32 -13.90
CA LYS A 717 19.33 2.22 -12.83
C LYS A 717 18.33 2.13 -11.67
N GLU A 718 18.85 2.23 -10.45
CA GLU A 718 18.12 1.98 -9.20
C GLU A 718 17.00 3.01 -8.92
N ALA A 719 17.00 4.13 -9.64
CA ALA A 719 16.01 5.20 -9.55
C ALA A 719 15.91 5.97 -10.88
N GLY A 720 14.92 6.87 -10.98
CA GLY A 720 14.82 7.90 -12.00
C GLY A 720 14.25 7.43 -13.34
N SER A 721 13.33 6.46 -13.33
CA SER A 721 12.58 6.08 -14.53
C SER A 721 11.45 7.08 -14.80
N PRO A 722 11.38 7.70 -16.00
CA PRO A 722 10.20 8.42 -16.42
C PRO A 722 8.97 7.53 -16.40
N GLY A 723 7.85 8.09 -15.98
CA GLY A 723 6.61 7.38 -15.74
C GLY A 723 6.53 6.62 -14.41
N TRP A 724 7.56 6.72 -13.58
CA TRP A 724 7.55 6.23 -12.20
C TRP A 724 7.91 7.39 -11.27
N GLY A 725 9.11 7.95 -11.43
CA GLY A 725 9.56 9.09 -10.64
C GLY A 725 8.69 10.34 -10.80
N ASP A 726 8.00 10.47 -11.93
CA ASP A 726 7.05 11.55 -12.21
C ASP A 726 5.84 11.57 -11.27
N ALA A 727 5.61 10.51 -10.47
CA ALA A 727 4.66 10.56 -9.37
C ALA A 727 4.88 11.78 -8.44
N LEU A 728 6.13 12.23 -8.27
CA LEU A 728 6.46 13.42 -7.48
C LEU A 728 5.86 14.72 -8.05
N VAL A 729 5.56 14.78 -9.36
CA VAL A 729 4.90 15.95 -10.00
C VAL A 729 3.41 15.70 -10.20
N LEU A 730 3.07 14.52 -10.69
CA LEU A 730 1.74 14.18 -11.15
C LEU A 730 0.75 13.99 -10.01
N LEU A 731 1.21 13.45 -8.87
CA LEU A 731 0.37 13.26 -7.70
C LEU A 731 0.01 14.59 -7.02
N PRO A 732 0.94 15.54 -6.76
CA PRO A 732 0.59 16.89 -6.35
C PRO A 732 -0.34 17.60 -7.35
N TRP A 733 -0.14 17.42 -8.65
CA TRP A 733 -1.05 17.97 -9.67
C TRP A 733 -2.47 17.41 -9.56
N ALA A 734 -2.63 16.09 -9.39
CA ALA A 734 -3.93 15.46 -9.20
C ALA A 734 -4.61 15.89 -7.88
N LEU A 735 -3.85 15.97 -6.77
CA LEU A 735 -4.32 16.47 -5.48
C LEU A 735 -4.76 17.93 -5.59
N HIS A 736 -3.98 18.78 -6.25
CA HIS A 736 -4.36 20.16 -6.49
C HIS A 736 -5.65 20.25 -7.30
N ARG A 737 -5.76 19.53 -8.43
CA ARG A 737 -6.94 19.58 -9.30
C ARG A 737 -8.20 19.06 -8.60
N LEU A 738 -8.14 17.90 -7.95
CA LEU A 738 -9.32 17.21 -7.41
C LEU A 738 -9.61 17.52 -5.95
N ARG A 739 -8.61 18.02 -5.22
CA ARG A 739 -8.81 18.47 -3.85
C ARG A 739 -8.69 19.96 -3.71
N GLY A 740 -7.88 20.69 -4.47
CA GLY A 740 -7.60 22.11 -4.26
C GLY A 740 -6.45 22.34 -3.28
N ASP A 741 -5.64 21.31 -3.08
CA ASP A 741 -4.58 21.23 -2.09
C ASP A 741 -3.34 22.03 -2.51
N ALA A 742 -3.30 23.33 -2.20
CA ALA A 742 -2.13 24.16 -2.50
C ALA A 742 -0.97 23.90 -1.54
N GLY A 743 -1.25 23.46 -0.30
CA GLY A 743 -0.24 23.16 0.71
C GLY A 743 0.68 22.02 0.29
N VAL A 744 0.14 20.93 -0.26
CA VAL A 744 0.98 19.83 -0.78
C VAL A 744 1.84 20.26 -1.95
N VAL A 745 1.31 21.12 -2.84
CA VAL A 745 2.07 21.65 -3.98
C VAL A 745 3.24 22.48 -3.48
N ALA A 746 3.01 23.37 -2.51
CA ALA A 746 4.05 24.18 -1.91
C ALA A 746 5.14 23.32 -1.23
N ALA A 747 4.74 22.28 -0.49
CA ALA A 747 5.67 21.37 0.17
C ALA A 747 6.52 20.55 -0.82
N CYS A 748 5.96 20.18 -1.97
CA CYS A 748 6.64 19.37 -2.98
C CYS A 748 7.40 20.21 -4.03
N PHE A 749 7.25 21.54 -4.04
CA PHE A 749 7.68 22.35 -5.19
C PHE A 749 9.17 22.26 -5.50
N GLU A 750 10.03 22.41 -4.48
CA GLU A 750 11.47 22.30 -4.68
C GLU A 750 11.92 20.87 -5.04
N PRO A 751 11.43 19.79 -4.39
CA PRO A 751 11.60 18.42 -4.86
C PRO A 751 11.20 18.20 -6.33
N MET A 752 10.09 18.78 -6.79
CA MET A 752 9.63 18.69 -8.18
C MET A 752 10.60 19.37 -9.15
N LEU A 753 11.15 20.55 -8.82
CA LEU A 753 12.16 21.21 -9.64
C LEU A 753 13.45 20.38 -9.75
N ARG A 754 13.88 19.74 -8.65
CA ARG A 754 15.04 18.84 -8.66
C ARG A 754 14.81 17.62 -9.57
N TRP A 755 13.59 17.10 -9.60
CA TRP A 755 13.22 16.01 -10.52
C TRP A 755 13.32 16.42 -11.99
N LEU A 756 12.79 17.60 -12.37
CA LEU A 756 12.93 18.09 -13.75
C LEU A 756 14.39 18.36 -14.11
N ALA A 757 15.18 18.91 -13.19
CA ALA A 757 16.61 19.13 -13.40
C ALA A 757 17.37 17.80 -13.59
N TYR A 758 16.98 16.75 -12.87
CA TYR A 758 17.48 15.39 -13.08
C TYR A 758 17.15 14.88 -14.49
N LEU A 759 15.88 14.98 -14.91
CA LEU A 759 15.45 14.54 -16.24
C LEU A 759 16.17 15.28 -17.37
N ASP A 760 16.33 16.60 -17.23
CA ASP A 760 17.05 17.43 -18.21
C ASP A 760 18.51 17.01 -18.32
N LYS A 761 19.21 16.90 -17.17
CA LYS A 761 20.60 16.45 -17.10
C LYS A 761 20.81 15.04 -17.68
N ARG A 762 19.80 14.18 -17.54
CA ARG A 762 19.81 12.81 -18.07
C ARG A 762 19.51 12.75 -19.56
N SER A 763 18.91 13.79 -20.12
CA SER A 763 18.51 13.87 -21.52
C SER A 763 19.67 14.38 -22.40
N ASN A 764 19.67 13.96 -23.66
CA ASN A 764 20.59 14.50 -24.67
C ASN A 764 19.81 15.47 -25.57
N GLY A 765 19.97 16.78 -25.32
CA GLY A 765 19.27 17.82 -26.07
C GLY A 765 17.74 17.71 -25.97
N GLY A 766 17.22 17.38 -24.79
CA GLY A 766 15.79 17.19 -24.54
C GLY A 766 15.24 15.80 -24.86
N ILE A 767 16.05 14.86 -25.35
CA ILE A 767 15.63 13.46 -25.58
C ILE A 767 16.11 12.57 -24.44
N PHE A 768 15.18 11.92 -23.75
CA PHE A 768 15.50 10.95 -22.71
C PHE A 768 16.09 9.66 -23.33
N PRO A 769 17.05 8.97 -22.67
CA PRO A 769 17.63 7.74 -23.19
C PRO A 769 16.64 6.57 -23.27
N GLU A 770 17.03 5.50 -23.96
CA GLU A 770 16.27 4.24 -24.08
C GLU A 770 16.35 3.43 -22.76
N GLU A 771 15.78 3.98 -21.69
CA GLU A 771 15.86 3.46 -20.33
C GLU A 771 14.48 3.52 -19.63
N GLY A 772 14.36 2.84 -18.49
CA GLY A 772 13.12 2.75 -17.72
C GLY A 772 12.24 1.57 -18.11
N PHE A 773 11.03 1.53 -17.56
CA PHE A 773 10.09 0.43 -17.79
C PHE A 773 9.23 0.65 -19.05
N GLY A 774 9.06 1.89 -19.51
CA GLY A 774 8.28 2.22 -20.71
C GLY A 774 6.77 2.04 -20.51
N ASP A 775 6.04 1.73 -21.57
CA ASP A 775 4.60 1.43 -21.47
C ASP A 775 4.37 0.00 -20.98
N TRP A 776 4.62 -0.21 -19.68
CA TRP A 776 4.65 -1.53 -19.05
C TRP A 776 3.36 -2.33 -19.31
N LEU A 777 3.52 -3.61 -19.65
CA LEU A 777 2.43 -4.54 -19.96
C LEU A 777 1.52 -4.11 -21.12
N SER A 778 2.05 -3.35 -22.08
CA SER A 778 1.39 -3.17 -23.37
C SER A 778 1.23 -4.51 -24.11
N ILE A 779 0.20 -4.62 -24.95
CA ILE A 779 -0.16 -5.87 -25.62
C ILE A 779 -0.05 -5.78 -27.13
N GLY A 780 0.86 -6.56 -27.72
CA GLY A 780 1.05 -6.61 -29.17
C GLY A 780 1.44 -5.27 -29.80
N ALA A 781 2.03 -4.37 -29.02
CA ALA A 781 2.57 -3.08 -29.43
C ALA A 781 3.64 -2.61 -28.44
N GLU A 782 4.87 -2.39 -28.89
CA GLU A 782 5.97 -1.89 -28.05
C GLU A 782 6.33 -0.46 -28.45
N THR A 783 6.15 0.50 -27.56
CA THR A 783 6.53 1.89 -27.79
C THR A 783 7.97 2.11 -27.31
N PRO A 784 8.85 2.74 -28.13
CA PRO A 784 10.23 3.01 -27.71
C PRO A 784 10.30 3.76 -26.38
N LYS A 785 11.13 3.30 -25.45
CA LYS A 785 11.23 3.84 -24.09
C LYS A 785 11.71 5.30 -24.11
N ARG A 786 12.62 5.64 -25.01
CA ARG A 786 13.05 7.04 -25.21
C ARG A 786 11.90 7.96 -25.63
N LEU A 787 10.94 7.47 -26.40
CA LEU A 787 9.76 8.24 -26.82
C LEU A 787 8.85 8.45 -25.61
N VAL A 788 8.54 7.38 -24.87
CA VAL A 788 7.72 7.43 -23.66
C VAL A 788 8.33 8.39 -22.64
N GLY A 789 9.62 8.22 -22.32
CA GLY A 789 10.32 9.05 -21.34
C GLY A 789 10.41 10.52 -21.74
N THR A 790 10.65 10.82 -23.02
CA THR A 790 10.66 12.21 -23.51
C THR A 790 9.27 12.84 -23.44
N ALA A 791 8.22 12.09 -23.79
CA ALA A 791 6.85 12.61 -23.73
C ALA A 791 6.39 12.89 -22.29
N ILE A 792 6.74 12.01 -21.34
CA ILE A 792 6.42 12.19 -19.93
C ILE A 792 7.23 13.33 -19.32
N PHE A 793 8.50 13.49 -19.69
CA PHE A 793 9.30 14.64 -19.26
C PHE A 793 8.63 15.97 -19.67
N ALA A 794 8.16 16.08 -20.92
CA ALA A 794 7.41 17.24 -21.36
C ALA A 794 6.10 17.43 -20.57
N LEU A 795 5.36 16.35 -20.31
CA LEU A 795 4.14 16.40 -19.51
C LEU A 795 4.40 16.94 -18.09
N SER A 796 5.43 16.42 -17.41
CA SER A 796 5.84 16.87 -16.08
C SER A 796 6.27 18.33 -16.06
N ALA A 797 7.03 18.79 -17.06
CA ALA A 797 7.41 20.19 -17.18
C ALA A 797 6.19 21.12 -17.35
N ARG A 798 5.23 20.73 -18.20
CA ARG A 798 4.00 21.50 -18.42
C ARG A 798 3.13 21.57 -17.16
N GLN A 799 2.97 20.45 -16.46
CA GLN A 799 2.15 20.42 -15.24
C GLN A 799 2.82 21.14 -14.07
N LEU A 800 4.15 21.08 -13.95
CA LEU A 800 4.84 21.89 -12.94
C LEU A 800 4.70 23.39 -13.23
N ALA A 801 4.63 23.80 -14.50
CA ALA A 801 4.31 25.19 -14.84
C ALA A 801 2.90 25.58 -14.36
N GLU A 802 1.89 24.72 -14.55
CA GLU A 802 0.53 24.96 -14.03
C GLU A 802 0.52 25.09 -12.50
N LEU A 803 1.29 24.24 -11.80
CA LEU A 803 1.45 24.30 -10.35
C LEU A 803 2.19 25.57 -9.90
N ALA A 804 3.19 26.03 -10.66
CA ALA A 804 3.91 27.27 -10.41
C ALA A 804 2.97 28.47 -10.50
N ALA A 805 2.14 28.52 -11.56
CA ALA A 805 1.12 29.53 -11.74
C ALA A 805 0.11 29.53 -10.58
N ALA A 806 -0.33 28.35 -10.13
CA ALA A 806 -1.24 28.21 -9.00
C ALA A 806 -0.67 28.74 -7.67
N LEU A 807 0.67 28.75 -7.52
CA LEU A 807 1.36 29.32 -6.36
C LEU A 807 1.81 30.79 -6.57
N GLY A 808 1.54 31.40 -7.73
CA GLY A 808 2.03 32.73 -8.07
C GLY A 808 3.55 32.81 -8.26
N ARG A 809 4.18 31.73 -8.71
CA ARG A 809 5.62 31.62 -8.97
C ARG A 809 5.94 31.87 -10.45
N ASP A 810 5.69 33.09 -10.94
CA ASP A 810 5.77 33.48 -12.36
C ASP A 810 7.13 33.20 -13.03
N ALA A 811 8.24 33.25 -12.26
CA ALA A 811 9.58 32.96 -12.79
C ALA A 811 9.77 31.46 -13.03
N ASP A 812 9.31 30.62 -12.10
CA ASP A 812 9.39 29.17 -12.20
C ASP A 812 8.41 28.63 -13.25
N GLU A 813 7.21 29.23 -13.36
CA GLU A 813 6.27 28.94 -14.44
C GLU A 813 6.94 29.12 -15.81
N ARG A 814 7.55 30.29 -16.02
CA ARG A 814 8.25 30.60 -17.28
C ARG A 814 9.39 29.63 -17.56
N ALA A 815 10.22 29.32 -16.56
CA ALA A 815 11.32 28.37 -16.71
C ALA A 815 10.82 26.96 -17.07
N CYS A 816 9.74 26.51 -16.45
CA CYS A 816 9.12 25.21 -16.76
C CYS A 816 8.52 25.18 -18.18
N LEU A 817 7.89 26.27 -18.63
CA LEU A 817 7.37 26.39 -20.00
C LEU A 817 8.48 26.44 -21.05
N GLU A 818 9.58 27.14 -20.76
CA GLU A 818 10.76 27.17 -21.63
C GLU A 818 11.39 25.77 -21.77
N LEU A 819 11.48 25.02 -20.67
CA LEU A 819 11.93 23.63 -20.67
C LEU A 819 10.97 22.73 -21.46
N TYR A 820 9.65 22.87 -21.24
CA TYR A 820 8.64 22.15 -22.01
C TYR A 820 8.79 22.40 -23.52
N GLU A 821 8.91 23.64 -23.97
CA GLU A 821 9.08 23.96 -25.40
C GLU A 821 10.43 23.48 -25.97
N HIS A 822 11.49 23.41 -25.14
CA HIS A 822 12.73 22.77 -25.53
C HIS A 822 12.54 21.28 -25.81
N VAL A 823 11.95 20.55 -24.85
CA VAL A 823 11.70 19.11 -24.95
C VAL A 823 10.69 18.80 -26.06
N ARG A 824 9.64 19.61 -26.22
CA ARG A 824 8.64 19.49 -27.29
C ARG A 824 9.30 19.58 -28.67
N ARG A 825 10.17 20.57 -28.90
CA ARG A 825 10.91 20.68 -30.18
C ARG A 825 11.81 19.48 -30.43
N ALA A 826 12.52 19.01 -29.40
CA ALA A 826 13.35 17.81 -29.50
C ALA A 826 12.52 16.57 -29.84
N PHE A 827 11.42 16.33 -29.12
CA PHE A 827 10.49 15.24 -29.38
C PHE A 827 10.00 15.25 -30.83
N ARG A 828 9.55 16.41 -31.31
CA ARG A 828 9.06 16.57 -32.69
C ARG A 828 10.15 16.20 -33.70
N ALA A 829 11.36 16.72 -33.53
CA ALA A 829 12.48 16.42 -34.43
C ALA A 829 12.88 14.94 -34.42
N ALA A 830 12.72 14.24 -33.30
CA ALA A 830 13.12 12.84 -33.14
C ALA A 830 12.04 11.82 -33.55
N PHE A 831 10.75 12.13 -33.37
CA PHE A 831 9.67 11.14 -33.41
C PHE A 831 8.51 11.47 -34.34
N VAL A 832 8.40 12.70 -34.86
CA VAL A 832 7.34 13.10 -35.81
C VAL A 832 7.92 13.05 -37.24
N GLU A 833 7.49 12.09 -38.05
CA GLU A 833 8.02 11.87 -39.42
C GLU A 833 7.32 12.71 -40.49
N GLY A 834 6.14 13.23 -40.16
CA GLY A 834 5.35 14.12 -41.00
C GLY A 834 4.14 14.62 -40.22
N PRO A 835 3.34 15.54 -40.79
CA PRO A 835 2.24 16.16 -40.06
C PRO A 835 1.30 15.11 -39.46
N GLY A 836 1.28 15.03 -38.12
CA GLY A 836 0.44 14.10 -37.34
C GLY A 836 0.81 12.61 -37.44
N VAL A 837 2.04 12.27 -37.85
CA VAL A 837 2.51 10.88 -37.97
C VAL A 837 3.71 10.65 -37.05
N LEU A 838 3.57 9.70 -36.13
CA LEU A 838 4.63 9.28 -35.21
C LEU A 838 5.33 8.02 -35.71
N ALA A 839 6.67 8.01 -35.61
CA ALA A 839 7.53 6.95 -36.14
C ALA A 839 7.17 5.53 -35.64
N SER A 840 6.80 5.37 -34.36
CA SER A 840 6.46 4.05 -33.82
C SER A 840 5.06 3.57 -34.22
N GLY A 841 4.15 4.47 -34.58
CA GLY A 841 2.77 4.14 -34.95
C GLY A 841 1.89 3.51 -33.84
N THR A 842 2.43 3.27 -32.65
CA THR A 842 1.70 2.62 -31.53
C THR A 842 0.61 3.51 -30.93
N GLN A 843 -0.44 2.91 -30.35
CA GLN A 843 -1.50 3.65 -29.64
C GLN A 843 -0.91 4.57 -28.57
N THR A 844 -0.04 4.05 -27.70
CA THR A 844 0.58 4.82 -26.62
C THR A 844 1.40 6.00 -27.11
N ALA A 845 2.12 5.88 -28.24
CA ALA A 845 2.85 7.02 -28.79
C ALA A 845 1.91 8.17 -29.16
N TYR A 846 0.80 7.89 -29.83
CA TYR A 846 -0.20 8.91 -30.16
C TYR A 846 -0.88 9.46 -28.92
N VAL A 847 -1.26 8.59 -27.98
CA VAL A 847 -1.90 8.98 -26.72
C VAL A 847 -1.02 9.95 -25.93
N LEU A 848 0.26 9.63 -25.73
CA LEU A 848 1.17 10.49 -24.98
C LEU A 848 1.47 11.79 -25.74
N ALA A 849 1.64 11.75 -27.06
CA ALA A 849 1.88 12.96 -27.85
C ALA A 849 0.70 13.94 -27.84
N ILE A 850 -0.53 13.42 -27.91
CA ILE A 850 -1.76 14.23 -27.79
C ILE A 850 -1.87 14.80 -26.38
N THR A 851 -1.73 13.94 -25.36
CA THR A 851 -1.94 14.32 -23.96
C THR A 851 -0.92 15.36 -23.50
N ALA A 852 0.36 15.17 -23.85
CA ALA A 852 1.44 16.09 -23.51
C ALA A 852 1.52 17.33 -24.42
N GLY A 853 0.66 17.47 -25.45
CA GLY A 853 0.64 18.65 -26.33
C GLY A 853 1.82 18.75 -27.31
N LEU A 854 2.38 17.62 -27.72
CA LEU A 854 3.61 17.55 -28.53
C LEU A 854 3.37 17.75 -30.03
N LEU A 855 2.12 17.70 -30.46
CA LEU A 855 1.69 17.94 -31.84
C LEU A 855 1.19 19.38 -32.01
N GLU A 856 1.21 19.87 -33.25
CA GLU A 856 0.56 21.13 -33.61
C GLU A 856 -0.95 20.92 -33.78
N GLU A 857 -1.74 21.99 -33.62
CA GLU A 857 -3.20 21.92 -33.71
C GLU A 857 -3.68 21.33 -35.05
N HIS A 858 -3.06 21.73 -36.17
CA HIS A 858 -3.40 21.21 -37.50
C HIS A 858 -3.01 19.74 -37.73
N GLU A 859 -2.16 19.17 -36.87
CA GLU A 859 -1.73 17.77 -36.94
C GLU A 859 -2.69 16.84 -36.17
N LEU A 860 -3.42 17.37 -35.19
CA LEU A 860 -4.30 16.60 -34.30
C LEU A 860 -5.35 15.77 -35.05
N PRO A 861 -6.08 16.28 -36.07
CA PRO A 861 -7.07 15.47 -36.78
C PRO A 861 -6.47 14.22 -37.43
N ARG A 862 -5.24 14.32 -37.97
CA ARG A 862 -4.56 13.19 -38.60
C ARG A 862 -4.01 12.20 -37.58
N ALA A 863 -3.45 12.68 -36.47
CA ALA A 863 -3.03 11.82 -35.37
C ALA A 863 -4.21 11.06 -34.76
N ALA A 864 -5.35 11.73 -34.59
CA ALA A 864 -6.60 11.14 -34.11
C ALA A 864 -7.13 10.05 -35.05
N ALA A 865 -7.11 10.31 -36.36
CA ALA A 865 -7.50 9.32 -37.36
C ALA A 865 -6.57 8.09 -37.35
N ARG A 866 -5.27 8.28 -37.08
CA ARG A 866 -4.30 7.17 -36.96
C ARG A 866 -4.53 6.35 -35.69
N LEU A 867 -4.68 7.02 -34.54
CA LEU A 867 -4.97 6.35 -33.26
C LEU A 867 -6.26 5.54 -33.34
N ALA A 868 -7.35 6.17 -33.78
CA ALA A 868 -8.63 5.50 -33.93
C ALA A 868 -8.60 4.39 -35.00
N GLY A 869 -7.89 4.63 -36.11
CA GLY A 869 -7.72 3.64 -37.16
C GLY A 869 -6.96 2.39 -36.69
N ASP A 870 -5.95 2.53 -35.83
CA ASP A 870 -5.27 1.38 -35.22
C ASP A 870 -6.19 0.61 -34.27
N VAL A 871 -6.96 1.30 -33.43
CA VAL A 871 -7.98 0.67 -32.57
C VAL A 871 -8.99 -0.12 -33.41
N GLU A 872 -9.50 0.47 -34.48
CA GLU A 872 -10.46 -0.14 -35.41
C GLU A 872 -9.84 -1.35 -36.14
N ALA A 873 -8.61 -1.22 -36.62
CA ALA A 873 -7.88 -2.30 -37.31
C ALA A 873 -7.62 -3.50 -36.38
N ARG A 874 -7.53 -3.26 -35.06
CA ARG A 874 -7.43 -4.30 -34.02
C ARG A 874 -8.80 -4.82 -33.57
N GLY A 875 -9.87 -4.53 -34.30
CA GLY A 875 -11.22 -4.99 -33.97
C GLY A 875 -11.84 -4.26 -32.79
N ASN A 876 -11.51 -2.97 -32.60
CA ASN A 876 -11.88 -2.15 -31.45
C ASN A 876 -11.25 -2.62 -30.13
N HIS A 877 -9.95 -2.92 -30.15
CA HIS A 877 -9.19 -3.29 -28.96
C HIS A 877 -8.05 -2.31 -28.69
N LEU A 878 -7.78 -2.12 -27.41
CA LEU A 878 -6.62 -1.38 -26.94
C LEU A 878 -5.34 -2.22 -27.12
N SER A 879 -4.20 -1.53 -27.18
CA SER A 879 -2.87 -2.15 -27.13
C SER A 879 -1.97 -1.52 -26.07
N THR A 880 -2.51 -0.61 -25.25
CA THR A 880 -1.78 0.24 -24.31
C THR A 880 -1.41 -0.50 -23.02
N GLY A 881 -0.26 -0.15 -22.45
CA GLY A 881 0.20 -0.55 -21.14
C GLY A 881 -0.17 0.46 -20.05
N PHE A 882 0.56 0.46 -18.95
CA PHE A 882 0.28 1.27 -17.76
C PHE A 882 0.29 2.78 -18.02
N LEU A 883 1.09 3.26 -18.98
CA LEU A 883 1.29 4.69 -19.18
C LEU A 883 0.42 5.25 -20.32
N GLY A 884 0.04 4.40 -21.28
CA GLY A 884 -0.94 4.76 -22.31
C GLY A 884 -2.38 4.68 -21.81
N THR A 885 -2.73 3.66 -21.02
CA THR A 885 -4.12 3.35 -20.66
C THR A 885 -4.85 4.49 -19.92
N PRO A 886 -4.25 5.18 -18.93
CA PRO A 886 -4.92 6.26 -18.20
C PRO A 886 -5.39 7.42 -19.09
N TYR A 887 -4.75 7.60 -20.24
CA TYR A 887 -5.00 8.74 -21.14
C TYR A 887 -5.66 8.35 -22.47
N LEU A 888 -5.79 7.05 -22.77
CA LEU A 888 -6.27 6.55 -24.07
C LEU A 888 -7.65 7.11 -24.44
N LEU A 889 -8.62 6.99 -23.52
CA LEU A 889 -9.98 7.44 -23.77
C LEU A 889 -10.07 8.98 -23.81
N ASP A 890 -9.25 9.69 -23.02
CA ASP A 890 -9.18 11.15 -23.06
C ASP A 890 -8.57 11.65 -24.38
N ALA A 891 -7.52 11.03 -24.89
CA ALA A 891 -6.89 11.38 -26.16
C ALA A 891 -7.87 11.20 -27.34
N LEU A 892 -8.65 10.11 -27.34
CA LEU A 892 -9.72 9.90 -28.32
C LEU A 892 -10.85 10.93 -28.16
N THR A 893 -11.26 11.20 -26.92
CA THR A 893 -12.36 12.12 -26.61
C THR A 893 -12.02 13.58 -26.96
N SER A 894 -10.81 14.03 -26.65
CA SER A 894 -10.34 15.40 -26.90
C SER A 894 -10.11 15.68 -28.39
N THR A 895 -9.90 14.63 -29.18
CA THR A 895 -9.71 14.72 -30.64
C THR A 895 -10.95 14.34 -31.45
N GLY A 896 -12.13 14.29 -30.81
CA GLY A 896 -13.41 14.13 -31.48
C GLY A 896 -13.81 12.68 -31.82
N ARG A 897 -13.11 11.68 -31.28
CA ARG A 897 -13.40 10.24 -31.45
C ARG A 897 -14.03 9.61 -30.21
N LEU A 898 -15.02 10.29 -29.64
CA LEU A 898 -15.82 9.79 -28.51
C LEU A 898 -16.49 8.45 -28.82
N ASP A 899 -16.88 8.23 -30.08
CA ASP A 899 -17.43 6.98 -30.59
C ASP A 899 -16.48 5.79 -30.40
N VAL A 900 -15.18 5.99 -30.64
CA VAL A 900 -14.14 4.96 -30.47
C VAL A 900 -13.88 4.72 -28.99
N ALA A 901 -13.83 5.79 -28.19
CA ALA A 901 -13.63 5.69 -26.75
C ALA A 901 -14.73 4.80 -26.11
N TYR A 902 -15.99 5.00 -26.49
CA TYR A 902 -17.09 4.14 -26.04
C TYR A 902 -16.99 2.71 -26.57
N ARG A 903 -16.56 2.50 -27.81
CA ARG A 903 -16.32 1.14 -28.34
C ARG A 903 -15.26 0.39 -27.55
N LEU A 904 -14.18 1.06 -27.14
CA LEU A 904 -13.15 0.48 -26.27
C LEU A 904 -13.69 0.19 -24.86
N LEU A 905 -14.43 1.13 -24.26
CA LEU A 905 -14.98 0.97 -22.91
C LEU A 905 -15.96 -0.21 -22.81
N THR A 906 -16.76 -0.43 -23.88
CA THR A 906 -17.82 -1.45 -23.92
C THR A 906 -17.41 -2.74 -24.62
N GLN A 907 -16.17 -2.84 -25.11
CA GLN A 907 -15.60 -4.06 -25.65
C GLN A 907 -15.47 -5.11 -24.53
N ASP A 908 -15.96 -6.32 -24.77
CA ASP A 908 -15.87 -7.44 -23.84
C ASP A 908 -15.01 -8.61 -24.34
N THR A 909 -14.53 -8.57 -25.59
CA THR A 909 -13.50 -9.52 -26.04
C THR A 909 -12.10 -9.07 -25.66
N PHE A 910 -11.17 -10.02 -25.59
CA PHE A 910 -9.79 -9.79 -25.19
C PHE A 910 -8.97 -9.07 -26.29
N PRO A 911 -8.14 -8.06 -25.95
CA PRO A 911 -7.96 -7.41 -24.64
C PRO A 911 -8.91 -6.22 -24.39
N SER A 912 -9.56 -6.19 -23.22
CA SER A 912 -10.44 -5.09 -22.81
C SER A 912 -10.67 -5.08 -21.29
N TRP A 913 -11.24 -3.99 -20.76
CA TRP A 913 -11.64 -3.90 -19.35
C TRP A 913 -12.80 -4.83 -18.99
N LEU A 914 -13.76 -5.03 -19.92
CA LEU A 914 -14.90 -5.89 -19.65
C LEU A 914 -14.60 -7.37 -19.88
N TYR A 915 -13.49 -7.72 -20.53
CA TYR A 915 -13.11 -9.13 -20.70
C TYR A 915 -12.97 -9.87 -19.35
N PRO A 916 -12.16 -9.39 -18.37
CA PRO A 916 -12.12 -9.99 -17.03
C PRO A 916 -13.48 -10.04 -16.33
N VAL A 917 -14.30 -9.00 -16.53
CA VAL A 917 -15.62 -8.87 -15.90
C VAL A 917 -16.61 -9.91 -16.42
N VAL A 918 -16.67 -10.09 -17.75
CA VAL A 918 -17.67 -10.93 -18.42
C VAL A 918 -17.22 -12.39 -18.47
N HIS A 919 -15.93 -12.63 -18.69
CA HIS A 919 -15.40 -13.96 -18.96
C HIS A 919 -14.62 -14.58 -17.79
N GLY A 920 -14.10 -13.76 -16.87
CA GLY A 920 -13.19 -14.19 -15.81
C GLY A 920 -13.75 -14.14 -14.40
N ASP A 921 -15.03 -13.77 -14.21
CA ASP A 921 -15.65 -13.51 -12.90
C ASP A 921 -14.79 -12.58 -12.01
N ALA A 922 -14.11 -11.61 -12.63
CA ALA A 922 -13.22 -10.70 -11.93
C ALA A 922 -14.00 -9.83 -10.95
N THR A 923 -13.48 -9.70 -9.74
CA THR A 923 -14.02 -8.82 -8.67
C THR A 923 -13.07 -7.69 -8.28
N THR A 924 -11.93 -7.61 -8.95
CA THR A 924 -10.84 -6.64 -8.82
C THR A 924 -10.25 -6.37 -10.20
N MET A 925 -9.40 -5.35 -10.32
CA MET A 925 -8.62 -5.10 -11.53
C MET A 925 -7.41 -6.05 -11.56
N TRP A 926 -7.06 -6.59 -12.73
CA TRP A 926 -5.92 -7.51 -12.88
C TRP A 926 -4.65 -6.77 -13.32
N GLU A 927 -3.48 -7.32 -13.00
CA GLU A 927 -2.17 -6.76 -13.39
C GLU A 927 -1.97 -6.80 -14.91
N ARG A 928 -2.45 -7.85 -15.56
CA ARG A 928 -2.35 -8.03 -17.02
C ARG A 928 -3.73 -8.06 -17.64
N TRP A 929 -3.81 -7.59 -18.89
CA TRP A 929 -4.99 -7.80 -19.74
C TRP A 929 -5.36 -9.27 -19.90
N ASP A 930 -4.37 -10.17 -19.82
CA ASP A 930 -4.52 -11.62 -19.92
C ASP A 930 -4.08 -12.37 -18.66
N SER A 931 -4.20 -11.79 -17.46
CA SER A 931 -3.89 -12.53 -16.21
C SER A 931 -4.52 -13.91 -16.17
N TRP A 932 -5.72 -14.01 -16.75
CA TRP A 932 -6.25 -15.24 -17.31
C TRP A 932 -6.89 -14.97 -18.69
N SER A 933 -6.89 -15.97 -19.57
CA SER A 933 -7.71 -15.95 -20.78
C SER A 933 -8.15 -17.34 -21.25
N HIS A 934 -9.23 -17.41 -22.03
CA HIS A 934 -9.74 -18.68 -22.58
C HIS A 934 -8.72 -19.46 -23.44
N HIS A 935 -7.79 -18.76 -24.10
CA HIS A 935 -6.85 -19.37 -25.02
C HIS A 935 -5.53 -19.79 -24.37
N ARG A 936 -5.10 -19.06 -23.33
CA ARG A 936 -3.81 -19.30 -22.64
C ARG A 936 -3.98 -19.99 -21.28
N GLY A 937 -5.15 -19.87 -20.64
CA GLY A 937 -5.30 -20.16 -19.21
C GLY A 937 -4.67 -19.04 -18.38
N LEU A 938 -4.12 -19.41 -17.22
CA LEU A 938 -3.40 -18.48 -16.34
C LEU A 938 -2.08 -18.04 -16.98
N GLN A 939 -1.74 -16.76 -16.83
CA GLN A 939 -0.44 -16.23 -17.24
C GLN A 939 0.72 -16.72 -16.35
N ASP A 940 1.94 -16.43 -16.78
CA ASP A 940 3.18 -16.78 -16.07
C ASP A 940 3.11 -16.36 -14.58
N PRO A 941 3.23 -17.31 -13.62
CA PRO A 941 3.08 -17.01 -12.21
C PRO A 941 4.19 -16.11 -11.64
N GLY A 942 5.30 -15.91 -12.35
CA GLY A 942 6.38 -15.01 -11.94
C GLY A 942 5.97 -13.54 -11.84
N MET A 943 4.91 -13.13 -12.55
CA MET A 943 4.30 -11.80 -12.43
C MET A 943 2.87 -11.84 -12.98
N ASN A 944 1.92 -12.28 -12.14
CA ASN A 944 0.51 -12.38 -12.51
C ASN A 944 -0.45 -12.17 -11.31
N SER A 945 -0.65 -10.92 -10.92
CA SER A 945 -1.60 -10.52 -9.89
C SER A 945 -3.03 -10.36 -10.42
N PHE A 946 -4.02 -10.82 -9.65
CA PHE A 946 -5.44 -10.58 -9.91
C PHE A 946 -6.00 -9.36 -9.14
N ASN A 947 -5.12 -8.56 -8.51
CA ASN A 947 -5.50 -7.38 -7.75
C ASN A 947 -4.47 -6.24 -7.90
N HIS A 948 -4.58 -5.50 -9.00
CA HIS A 948 -3.68 -4.42 -9.39
C HIS A 948 -4.48 -3.23 -9.92
N TYR A 949 -4.41 -2.05 -9.27
CA TYR A 949 -5.34 -0.96 -9.59
C TYR A 949 -5.03 -0.17 -10.87
N ALA A 950 -3.85 -0.34 -11.48
CA ALA A 950 -3.35 0.55 -12.55
C ALA A 950 -4.34 0.71 -13.72
N TYR A 951 -4.87 -0.38 -14.27
CA TYR A 951 -5.88 -0.32 -15.34
C TYR A 951 -7.26 0.16 -14.89
N GLY A 952 -7.48 0.26 -13.58
CA GLY A 952 -8.64 0.93 -13.00
C GLY A 952 -8.64 2.44 -13.21
N ALA A 953 -7.55 3.03 -13.73
CA ALA A 953 -7.47 4.44 -14.10
C ALA A 953 -8.57 4.90 -15.07
N VAL A 954 -9.20 3.98 -15.81
CA VAL A 954 -10.38 4.24 -16.66
C VAL A 954 -11.56 4.84 -15.88
N GLY A 955 -11.63 4.62 -14.57
CA GLY A 955 -12.66 5.18 -13.70
C GLY A 955 -12.78 6.71 -13.83
N ASP A 956 -11.67 7.44 -13.81
CA ASP A 956 -11.68 8.91 -13.97
C ASP A 956 -12.39 9.36 -15.26
N TRP A 957 -12.18 8.64 -16.37
CA TRP A 957 -12.90 8.92 -17.62
C TRP A 957 -14.40 8.60 -17.50
N MET A 958 -14.76 7.48 -16.85
CA MET A 958 -16.16 7.14 -16.60
C MET A 958 -16.86 8.24 -15.79
N TYR A 959 -16.23 8.76 -14.73
CA TYR A 959 -16.84 9.78 -13.87
C TYR A 959 -17.02 11.11 -14.60
N ARG A 960 -16.01 11.55 -15.35
CA ARG A 960 -16.00 12.85 -16.05
C ARG A 960 -16.83 12.84 -17.34
N THR A 961 -16.80 11.75 -18.09
CA THR A 961 -17.38 11.70 -19.45
C THR A 961 -18.73 11.02 -19.47
N VAL A 962 -18.84 9.82 -18.88
CA VAL A 962 -20.13 9.12 -18.78
C VAL A 962 -20.99 9.79 -17.71
N GLY A 963 -20.42 9.98 -16.53
CA GLY A 963 -21.07 10.64 -15.40
C GLY A 963 -21.25 12.15 -15.57
N GLY A 964 -20.35 12.78 -16.32
CA GLY A 964 -20.37 14.22 -16.57
C GLY A 964 -19.80 15.08 -15.46
N LEU A 965 -19.16 14.52 -14.42
CA LEU A 965 -18.69 15.28 -13.25
C LEU A 965 -17.19 15.53 -13.34
N ALA A 966 -16.77 16.77 -13.57
CA ALA A 966 -15.36 17.16 -13.58
C ALA A 966 -15.11 18.46 -12.79
N PRO A 967 -13.91 18.67 -12.24
CA PRO A 967 -13.54 19.96 -11.68
C PRO A 967 -13.39 20.98 -12.81
N GLY A 968 -14.07 22.12 -12.72
CA GLY A 968 -13.85 23.29 -13.57
C GLY A 968 -12.72 24.17 -13.05
N SER A 969 -12.50 24.15 -11.73
CA SER A 969 -11.34 24.73 -11.06
C SER A 969 -10.85 23.79 -9.93
N PRO A 970 -9.61 23.98 -9.45
CA PRO A 970 -9.04 23.16 -8.37
C PRO A 970 -9.98 23.02 -7.17
N GLY A 971 -10.25 21.79 -6.74
CA GLY A 971 -11.09 21.51 -5.58
C GLY A 971 -12.60 21.67 -5.77
N TYR A 972 -13.06 21.84 -7.01
CA TYR A 972 -14.48 21.96 -7.39
C TYR A 972 -15.18 23.24 -6.90
N ALA A 973 -14.44 24.35 -6.79
CA ALA A 973 -15.08 25.66 -6.61
C ALA A 973 -15.97 26.02 -7.81
N ASP A 974 -15.50 25.68 -9.01
CA ASP A 974 -16.28 25.57 -10.24
C ASP A 974 -16.38 24.10 -10.63
N VAL A 975 -17.57 23.67 -11.01
CA VAL A 975 -17.88 22.31 -11.46
C VAL A 975 -18.18 22.33 -12.95
N VAL A 976 -17.66 21.37 -13.70
CA VAL A 976 -18.12 21.11 -15.07
C VAL A 976 -19.10 19.94 -15.02
N VAL A 977 -20.31 20.20 -15.50
CA VAL A 977 -21.40 19.23 -15.67
C VAL A 977 -21.55 18.98 -17.16
N ARG A 978 -20.90 17.93 -17.66
CA ARG A 978 -20.86 17.61 -19.10
C ARG A 978 -21.01 16.12 -19.38
N PRO A 979 -22.17 15.52 -19.10
CA PRO A 979 -22.44 14.15 -19.52
C PRO A 979 -22.40 14.05 -21.04
N ARG A 980 -21.77 13.00 -21.56
CA ARG A 980 -21.68 12.77 -23.02
C ARG A 980 -22.25 11.39 -23.36
N PRO A 981 -23.58 11.24 -23.51
CA PRO A 981 -24.21 9.96 -23.82
C PRO A 981 -23.59 9.26 -25.03
N GLY A 982 -23.43 7.93 -24.96
CA GLY A 982 -22.83 7.12 -26.02
C GLY A 982 -22.68 5.66 -25.61
N GLY A 983 -22.19 4.81 -26.52
CA GLY A 983 -21.91 3.40 -26.23
C GLY A 983 -23.10 2.54 -25.82
N GLY A 984 -24.33 2.96 -26.13
CA GLY A 984 -25.55 2.28 -25.68
C GLY A 984 -25.95 2.57 -24.23
N ILE A 985 -25.24 3.49 -23.55
CA ILE A 985 -25.59 3.92 -22.19
C ILE A 985 -26.76 4.90 -22.25
N GLY A 986 -27.88 4.52 -21.64
CA GLY A 986 -29.13 5.28 -21.64
C GLY A 986 -29.31 6.19 -20.42
N TRP A 987 -28.59 5.94 -19.32
CA TRP A 987 -28.56 6.79 -18.14
C TRP A 987 -27.27 6.62 -17.35
N ALA A 988 -26.88 7.65 -16.60
CA ALA A 988 -25.84 7.56 -15.58
C ALA A 988 -26.13 8.48 -14.39
N ARG A 989 -25.61 8.08 -13.22
CA ARG A 989 -25.66 8.83 -11.97
C ARG A 989 -24.26 8.88 -11.38
N THR A 990 -23.85 10.07 -11.00
CA THR A 990 -22.53 10.32 -10.42
C THR A 990 -22.67 11.32 -9.28
N ALA A 991 -22.08 11.02 -8.14
CA ALA A 991 -22.01 11.95 -7.02
C ALA A 991 -20.57 12.02 -6.50
N HIS A 992 -20.15 13.21 -6.08
CA HIS A 992 -18.84 13.39 -5.46
C HIS A 992 -18.94 14.35 -4.27
N ARG A 993 -18.38 13.94 -3.13
CA ARG A 993 -18.29 14.75 -1.92
C ARG A 993 -16.99 15.56 -1.98
N THR A 994 -17.10 16.76 -2.54
CA THR A 994 -16.01 17.74 -2.65
C THR A 994 -15.73 18.39 -1.30
N ARG A 995 -14.70 19.24 -1.22
CA ARG A 995 -14.47 20.07 -0.03
C ARG A 995 -15.59 21.08 0.24
N HIS A 996 -16.40 21.40 -0.76
CA HIS A 996 -17.54 22.31 -0.63
C HIS A 996 -18.85 21.63 -0.25
N GLY A 997 -18.99 20.34 -0.54
CA GLY A 997 -20.22 19.58 -0.31
C GLY A 997 -20.43 18.52 -1.37
N ARG A 998 -21.63 17.94 -1.40
CA ARG A 998 -21.98 16.92 -2.38
C ARG A 998 -22.40 17.58 -3.70
N VAL A 999 -21.74 17.21 -4.78
CA VAL A 999 -22.16 17.47 -6.16
C VAL A 999 -22.82 16.21 -6.67
N GLU A 1000 -23.99 16.32 -7.30
CA GLU A 1000 -24.71 15.19 -7.89
C GLU A 1000 -25.11 15.51 -9.33
N ILE A 1001 -24.97 14.51 -10.20
CA ILE A 1001 -25.38 14.56 -11.61
C ILE A 1001 -26.14 13.27 -11.90
N SER A 1002 -27.34 13.41 -12.44
CA SER A 1002 -28.15 12.28 -12.93
C SER A 1002 -28.70 12.64 -14.29
N TRP A 1003 -28.39 11.85 -15.32
CA TRP A 1003 -28.94 12.05 -16.65
C TRP A 1003 -29.58 10.78 -17.20
N ARG A 1004 -30.56 10.95 -18.09
CA ARG A 1004 -31.19 9.87 -18.85
C ARG A 1004 -31.67 10.33 -20.23
N LEU A 1005 -31.65 9.41 -21.19
CA LEU A 1005 -32.33 9.56 -22.48
C LEU A 1005 -33.80 9.16 -22.31
N ALA A 1006 -34.74 10.02 -22.69
CA ALA A 1006 -36.18 9.77 -22.55
C ALA A 1006 -36.92 10.28 -23.79
N ASP A 1007 -37.73 9.42 -24.44
CA ASP A 1007 -38.67 9.77 -25.53
C ASP A 1007 -38.12 10.75 -26.60
N GLY A 1008 -36.89 10.54 -27.06
CA GLY A 1008 -36.24 11.40 -28.07
C GLY A 1008 -35.60 12.68 -27.53
N GLY A 1009 -35.69 12.92 -26.22
CA GLY A 1009 -35.07 14.02 -25.49
C GLY A 1009 -34.04 13.57 -24.44
N PHE A 1010 -33.55 14.53 -23.67
CA PHE A 1010 -32.49 14.41 -22.69
C PHE A 1010 -32.91 15.07 -21.38
N GLU A 1011 -32.76 14.34 -20.27
CA GLU A 1011 -33.03 14.84 -18.92
C GLU A 1011 -31.75 14.87 -18.11
N LEU A 1012 -31.53 15.96 -17.37
CA LEU A 1012 -30.36 16.17 -16.52
C LEU A 1012 -30.75 16.87 -15.21
N ASP A 1013 -30.52 16.19 -14.10
CA ASP A 1013 -30.64 16.71 -12.75
C ASP A 1013 -29.25 16.98 -12.17
N VAL A 1014 -29.09 18.16 -11.56
CA VAL A 1014 -27.80 18.64 -11.05
C VAL A 1014 -27.98 19.21 -9.65
N VAL A 1015 -27.13 18.80 -8.71
CA VAL A 1015 -27.00 19.40 -7.38
C VAL A 1015 -25.61 20.02 -7.25
N VAL A 1016 -25.57 21.31 -6.93
CA VAL A 1016 -24.34 22.11 -6.77
C VAL A 1016 -24.31 22.65 -5.34
N PRO A 1017 -23.27 22.35 -4.52
CA PRO A 1017 -23.24 22.75 -3.12
C PRO A 1017 -23.05 24.26 -2.95
N PRO A 1018 -23.46 24.85 -1.82
CA PRO A 1018 -23.24 26.27 -1.55
C PRO A 1018 -21.76 26.68 -1.69
N ASN A 1019 -21.53 27.95 -2.02
CA ASN A 1019 -20.22 28.52 -2.31
C ASN A 1019 -19.53 28.00 -3.58
N THR A 1020 -20.25 27.30 -4.46
CA THR A 1020 -19.73 26.79 -5.73
C THR A 1020 -20.62 27.21 -6.91
N ARG A 1021 -20.10 27.03 -8.11
CA ARG A 1021 -20.77 27.31 -9.39
C ARG A 1021 -20.62 26.10 -10.31
N ALA A 1022 -21.48 26.00 -11.32
CA ALA A 1022 -21.31 24.98 -12.35
C ALA A 1022 -21.49 25.52 -13.78
N GLU A 1023 -20.68 25.01 -14.70
CA GLU A 1023 -20.88 25.09 -16.15
C GLU A 1023 -21.63 23.83 -16.60
N VAL A 1024 -22.88 23.98 -17.02
CA VAL A 1024 -23.79 22.87 -17.39
C VAL A 1024 -23.95 22.80 -18.90
N HIS A 1025 -23.61 21.64 -19.46
CA HIS A 1025 -23.70 21.34 -20.88
C HIS A 1025 -24.92 20.46 -21.16
N VAL A 1026 -25.86 20.97 -21.95
CA VAL A 1026 -27.09 20.26 -22.33
C VAL A 1026 -27.08 20.01 -23.85
N PRO A 1027 -27.14 18.76 -24.33
CA PRO A 1027 -27.01 18.40 -25.75
C PRO A 1027 -28.29 18.70 -26.55
N ALA A 1028 -28.66 19.98 -26.64
CA ALA A 1028 -29.75 20.48 -27.48
C ALA A 1028 -29.57 21.99 -27.79
N PRO A 1029 -30.20 22.51 -28.86
CA PRO A 1029 -30.34 23.95 -29.08
C PRO A 1029 -31.02 24.64 -27.88
N PRO A 1030 -30.60 25.86 -27.49
CA PRO A 1030 -31.08 26.52 -26.28
C PRO A 1030 -32.59 26.75 -26.25
N GLU A 1031 -33.24 26.88 -27.41
CA GLU A 1031 -34.70 27.06 -27.54
C GLU A 1031 -35.48 25.79 -27.15
N ARG A 1032 -34.81 24.63 -27.13
CA ARG A 1032 -35.40 23.34 -26.75
C ARG A 1032 -35.06 22.93 -25.32
N VAL A 1033 -34.34 23.77 -24.57
CA VAL A 1033 -33.92 23.46 -23.19
C VAL A 1033 -34.81 24.19 -22.19
N THR A 1034 -35.41 23.42 -21.29
CA THR A 1034 -36.24 23.94 -20.19
C THR A 1034 -35.63 23.63 -18.84
N GLU A 1035 -35.92 24.47 -17.85
CA GLU A 1035 -35.62 24.27 -16.43
C GLU A 1035 -36.86 24.65 -15.63
N GLY A 1036 -37.29 23.80 -14.69
CA GLY A 1036 -38.53 24.03 -13.93
C GLY A 1036 -39.81 24.16 -14.78
N GLY A 1037 -39.80 23.66 -16.03
CA GLY A 1037 -40.93 23.72 -16.97
C GLY A 1037 -41.02 24.98 -17.85
N GLY A 1038 -40.10 25.94 -17.70
CA GLY A 1038 -39.98 27.12 -18.57
C GLY A 1038 -38.63 27.17 -19.30
N PRO A 1039 -38.39 28.17 -20.18
CA PRO A 1039 -37.10 28.33 -20.86
C PRO A 1039 -35.94 28.40 -19.87
N ALA A 1040 -34.90 27.59 -20.06
CA ALA A 1040 -33.82 27.47 -19.06
C ALA A 1040 -33.07 28.79 -18.80
N ALA A 1041 -32.96 29.67 -19.81
CA ALA A 1041 -32.30 30.97 -19.66
C ALA A 1041 -33.08 31.98 -18.80
N GLU A 1042 -34.36 31.71 -18.51
CA GLU A 1042 -35.22 32.57 -17.67
C GLU A 1042 -35.30 32.06 -16.21
N ALA A 1043 -34.72 30.90 -15.92
CA ALA A 1043 -34.77 30.30 -14.61
C ALA A 1043 -33.86 31.00 -13.57
N GLU A 1044 -34.27 30.96 -12.31
CA GLU A 1044 -33.52 31.57 -11.21
C GLU A 1044 -32.11 30.98 -11.10
N CYS A 1045 -31.10 31.86 -11.00
CA CYS A 1045 -29.68 31.51 -10.93
C CYS A 1045 -29.17 30.66 -12.10
N VAL A 1046 -29.80 30.76 -13.28
CA VAL A 1046 -29.33 30.17 -14.53
C VAL A 1046 -29.05 31.27 -15.53
N SER A 1047 -27.87 31.25 -16.16
CA SER A 1047 -27.53 32.16 -17.25
C SER A 1047 -27.02 31.38 -18.45
N PHE A 1048 -27.60 31.59 -19.63
CA PHE A 1048 -27.06 31.05 -20.88
C PHE A 1048 -25.70 31.70 -21.19
N ASP A 1049 -24.71 30.87 -21.50
CA ASP A 1049 -23.35 31.30 -21.84
C ASP A 1049 -23.16 31.27 -23.37
N ARG A 1050 -23.27 30.08 -23.97
CA ARG A 1050 -23.00 29.86 -25.40
C ARG A 1050 -23.69 28.61 -25.94
N PHE A 1051 -23.80 28.52 -27.27
CA PHE A 1051 -24.14 27.30 -27.98
C PHE A 1051 -22.94 26.85 -28.82
N ASP A 1052 -22.44 25.64 -28.57
CA ASP A 1052 -21.25 25.10 -29.22
C ASP A 1052 -21.44 23.62 -29.54
N GLY A 1053 -21.12 23.22 -30.77
CA GLY A 1053 -21.14 21.81 -31.20
C GLY A 1053 -22.45 21.06 -30.93
N GLY A 1054 -23.61 21.73 -31.03
CA GLY A 1054 -24.92 21.10 -30.76
C GLY A 1054 -25.31 21.08 -29.28
N THR A 1055 -24.56 21.75 -28.41
CA THR A 1055 -24.75 21.76 -26.95
C THR A 1055 -24.97 23.18 -26.46
N ALA A 1056 -26.05 23.41 -25.71
CA ALA A 1056 -26.29 24.66 -24.99
C ALA A 1056 -25.52 24.63 -23.65
N VAL A 1057 -24.79 25.69 -23.36
CA VAL A 1057 -23.98 25.83 -22.15
C VAL A 1057 -24.61 26.90 -21.25
N TYR A 1058 -24.86 26.53 -19.99
CA TYR A 1058 -25.41 27.39 -18.96
C TYR A 1058 -24.41 27.53 -17.81
N ARG A 1059 -24.39 28.67 -17.15
CA ARG A 1059 -23.76 28.85 -15.84
C ARG A 1059 -24.83 28.88 -14.77
N VAL A 1060 -24.61 28.13 -13.70
CA VAL A 1060 -25.50 28.09 -12.55
C VAL A 1060 -24.75 28.34 -11.24
N GLY A 1061 -25.45 28.91 -10.26
CA GLY A 1061 -24.97 28.97 -8.88
C GLY A 1061 -25.14 27.64 -8.15
N SER A 1062 -25.00 27.67 -6.82
CA SER A 1062 -25.37 26.54 -5.97
C SER A 1062 -26.88 26.30 -6.00
N GLY A 1063 -27.32 25.07 -5.77
CA GLY A 1063 -28.73 24.68 -5.74
C GLY A 1063 -29.01 23.38 -6.50
N SER A 1064 -30.30 23.10 -6.69
CA SER A 1064 -30.79 21.96 -7.47
C SER A 1064 -31.45 22.46 -8.76
N TYR A 1065 -31.10 21.84 -9.88
CA TYR A 1065 -31.52 22.21 -11.23
C TYR A 1065 -31.99 20.98 -11.99
N ALA A 1066 -33.05 21.14 -12.79
CA ALA A 1066 -33.63 20.07 -13.60
C ALA A 1066 -33.77 20.52 -15.06
N PHE A 1067 -32.76 20.22 -15.88
CA PHE A 1067 -32.75 20.52 -17.31
C PHE A 1067 -33.46 19.42 -18.08
N ARG A 1068 -34.32 19.81 -19.03
CA ARG A 1068 -35.09 18.90 -19.89
C ARG A 1068 -35.07 19.39 -21.32
N THR A 1069 -34.98 18.47 -22.28
CA THR A 1069 -35.07 18.80 -23.72
C THR A 1069 -36.30 18.15 -24.34
N SER A 1070 -36.98 18.90 -25.21
CA SER A 1070 -38.20 18.47 -25.95
C SER A 1070 -37.99 18.51 -27.44
#